data_AF-A0A7C3KU73-F1
#
_entry.id   AF-A0A7C3KU73-F1
#
_cell.length_a   1.000
_cell.length_b   1.000
_cell.length_c   1.000
_cell.angle_alpha   90.00
_cell.angle_beta   90.00
_cell.angle_gamma   90.00
#
_symmetry.space_group_name_H-M   'P 1'
#
loop_
_entity.id
_entity.type
_entity.pdbx_description
1 polymer ?
#
loop_
_entity_poly.entity_id
_entity_poly.type
_entity_poly.pdbx_seq_one_letter_code
_entity_poly.pdbx_strand_id
1 'polypeptide(L)'
;TEIRIPASVIQPLKALSSRSGATLYMTLLSAFKVLLHRYSGQEDIGVGSPVANRSRTELEDIIGFFVNTLVLRTEVTSDLPFSALLERVRATVLEAQAHQECPFERLVEALTPHRDPGRNPLFQVFFSLQNPPMELRLPGLRVEALPVRNGTAKFDLFFELWESEGGVLGRIERSTDIFEAETVERMARHYVRLLESIAADPATPVSRLRLLSREERRAVLEDLNPSPVDGVGQRTVCELLDAQAARSPDAPAVLWNARALSYRELSSRADQLARFLRKQGVGRDGRVGIFLERGVELITGIAGILKSGAAYVPLDPQYPPERTAYILEDAGVELVLTQASLASRLKPGTRAVSLDTGWEEIGREDAAPLDAGASLDDLAYVLYTSGSTGKPKGVAMPHGPLANLLEWQLGTSRAGSGTRTLQFTSVCFDVSFQEIFSTLCSGGALVLISEAARRDPRELLRVLREERVERLFLPFVALKHLAEAAVESGAYPEALSEVITAGEQLKVSSSVRAFFARLPGSVLWNHYGPTETHVVTAYELRGDPEKWPALPPIGKPITNARAHVLDRSLEPVPIGVPGEVYLGGRVLARGYHGQPEMTTARFMADPFAPETGKRMYRTGDRARFLPSGDIEYLGRADDQVKIRG
;
A
#
# COMPACT_ATOMS: atom_id res chain seq x y z
N THR A 1 3.45 6.03 -31.51
CA THR A 1 4.86 5.96 -31.06
C THR A 1 5.68 5.19 -32.06
N GLU A 2 6.87 5.65 -32.42
CA GLU A 2 7.79 4.88 -33.28
C GLU A 2 8.69 3.98 -32.44
N ILE A 3 9.09 2.84 -33.00
CA ILE A 3 10.02 1.90 -32.36
C ILE A 3 11.09 1.48 -33.35
N ARG A 4 12.34 1.39 -32.87
CA ARG A 4 13.48 0.89 -33.64
C ARG A 4 14.21 -0.16 -32.83
N ILE A 5 14.37 -1.33 -33.43
CA ILE A 5 15.14 -2.44 -32.86
C ILE A 5 16.38 -2.61 -33.74
N PRO A 6 17.59 -2.35 -33.21
CA PRO A 6 18.80 -2.36 -34.02
C PRO A 6 19.16 -3.78 -34.49
N ALA A 7 19.87 -3.86 -35.62
CA ALA A 7 20.36 -5.12 -36.17
C ALA A 7 21.19 -5.95 -35.15
N SER A 8 21.93 -5.28 -34.25
CA SER A 8 22.69 -5.95 -33.18
C SER A 8 21.83 -6.80 -32.25
N VAL A 9 20.54 -6.46 -32.10
CA VAL A 9 19.57 -7.23 -31.31
C VAL A 9 18.83 -8.25 -32.18
N ILE A 10 18.46 -7.85 -33.41
CA ILE A 10 17.70 -8.72 -34.31
C ILE A 10 18.51 -9.92 -34.82
N GLN A 11 19.80 -9.77 -35.11
CA GLN A 11 20.62 -10.86 -35.66
C GLN A 11 20.73 -12.06 -34.70
N PRO A 12 21.04 -11.88 -33.40
CA PRO A 12 20.97 -12.97 -32.43
C PRO A 12 19.58 -13.62 -32.33
N LEU A 13 18.51 -12.83 -32.41
CA LEU A 13 17.13 -13.32 -32.36
C LEU A 13 16.73 -14.12 -33.60
N LYS A 14 17.22 -13.74 -34.80
CA LYS A 14 17.07 -14.54 -36.02
C LYS A 14 17.78 -15.89 -35.87
N ALA A 15 18.99 -15.90 -35.32
CA ALA A 15 19.71 -17.14 -35.04
C ALA A 15 18.98 -18.02 -34.00
N LEU A 16 18.42 -17.43 -32.95
CA LEU A 16 17.57 -18.12 -31.97
C LEU A 16 16.34 -18.75 -32.63
N SER A 17 15.65 -17.96 -33.48
CA SER A 17 14.46 -18.40 -34.20
C SER A 17 14.79 -19.62 -35.06
N SER A 18 15.87 -19.55 -35.85
CA SER A 18 16.33 -20.66 -36.70
C SER A 18 16.67 -21.92 -35.90
N ARG A 19 17.42 -21.81 -34.78
CA ARG A 19 17.74 -22.95 -33.91
C ARG A 19 16.51 -23.61 -33.30
N SER A 20 15.47 -22.83 -33.04
CA SER A 20 14.22 -23.28 -32.41
C SER A 20 13.16 -23.72 -33.43
N GLY A 21 13.50 -23.75 -34.73
CA GLY A 21 12.56 -24.01 -35.81
C GLY A 21 11.40 -23.00 -35.90
N ALA A 22 11.58 -21.81 -35.35
CA ALA A 22 10.61 -20.74 -35.28
C ALA A 22 10.97 -19.61 -36.28
N THR A 23 10.00 -18.75 -36.58
CA THR A 23 10.23 -17.54 -37.40
C THR A 23 10.58 -16.35 -36.51
N LEU A 24 11.18 -15.31 -37.09
CA LEU A 24 11.41 -14.05 -36.36
C LEU A 24 10.09 -13.47 -35.83
N TYR A 25 9.00 -13.57 -36.58
CA TYR A 25 7.66 -13.19 -36.14
C TYR A 25 7.26 -13.89 -34.83
N MET A 26 7.44 -15.22 -34.74
CA MET A 26 7.11 -15.99 -33.53
C MET A 26 7.95 -15.54 -32.33
N THR A 27 9.24 -15.24 -32.54
CA THR A 27 10.13 -14.74 -31.49
C THR A 27 9.71 -13.36 -30.98
N LEU A 28 9.43 -12.42 -31.90
CA LEU A 28 8.96 -11.08 -31.54
C LEU A 28 7.58 -11.12 -30.86
N LEU A 29 6.65 -11.94 -31.36
CA LEU A 29 5.34 -12.16 -30.73
C LEU A 29 5.48 -12.75 -29.31
N SER A 30 6.42 -13.69 -29.11
CA SER A 30 6.68 -14.27 -27.79
C SER A 30 7.17 -13.21 -26.80
N ALA A 31 8.09 -12.35 -27.22
CA ALA A 31 8.53 -11.22 -26.40
C ALA A 31 7.39 -10.22 -26.13
N PHE A 32 6.49 -10.01 -27.10
CA PHE A 32 5.34 -9.13 -26.92
C PHE A 32 4.36 -9.70 -25.88
N LYS A 33 4.11 -11.02 -25.91
CA LYS A 33 3.30 -11.71 -24.89
C LYS A 33 3.93 -11.61 -23.50
N VAL A 34 5.26 -11.70 -23.38
CA VAL A 34 5.97 -11.45 -22.11
C VAL A 34 5.77 -10.01 -21.64
N LEU A 35 5.89 -9.01 -22.52
CA LEU A 35 5.64 -7.61 -22.17
C LEU A 35 4.22 -7.45 -21.59
N LEU A 36 3.21 -8.00 -22.26
CA LEU A 36 1.82 -7.96 -21.81
C LEU A 36 1.64 -8.64 -20.46
N HIS A 37 2.19 -9.85 -20.29
CA HIS A 37 2.19 -10.58 -19.01
C HIS A 37 2.75 -9.72 -17.86
N ARG A 38 3.89 -9.05 -18.08
CA ARG A 38 4.52 -8.19 -17.05
C ARG A 38 3.75 -6.92 -16.76
N TYR A 39 2.96 -6.41 -17.70
CA TYR A 39 2.16 -5.18 -17.52
C TYR A 39 0.76 -5.44 -16.98
N SER A 40 0.14 -6.58 -17.32
CA SER A 40 -1.22 -6.92 -16.89
C SER A 40 -1.24 -7.82 -15.65
N GLY A 41 -0.16 -8.56 -15.39
CA GLY A 41 -0.11 -9.63 -14.39
C GLY A 41 -0.96 -10.85 -14.77
N GLN A 42 -1.43 -10.94 -16.02
CA GLN A 42 -2.21 -12.08 -16.51
C GLN A 42 -1.29 -13.17 -17.07
N GLU A 43 -1.68 -14.42 -16.86
CA GLU A 43 -0.93 -15.59 -17.38
C GLU A 43 -1.50 -16.06 -18.72
N ASP A 44 -2.77 -15.80 -19.01
CA ASP A 44 -3.41 -16.20 -20.27
C ASP A 44 -3.56 -15.00 -21.23
N ILE A 45 -2.77 -14.98 -22.29
CA ILE A 45 -2.61 -13.82 -23.17
C ILE A 45 -3.08 -14.12 -24.59
N GLY A 46 -4.19 -13.47 -25.00
CA GLY A 46 -4.71 -13.44 -26.36
C GLY A 46 -4.19 -12.24 -27.16
N VAL A 47 -3.63 -12.48 -28.35
CA VAL A 47 -3.15 -11.42 -29.26
C VAL A 47 -3.75 -11.63 -30.64
N GLY A 48 -4.35 -10.58 -31.20
CA GLY A 48 -4.82 -10.61 -32.59
C GLY A 48 -3.65 -10.48 -33.57
N SER A 49 -3.68 -11.21 -34.68
CA SER A 49 -2.66 -11.10 -35.72
C SER A 49 -3.24 -11.29 -37.11
N PRO A 50 -2.76 -10.56 -38.13
CA PRO A 50 -3.30 -10.67 -39.47
C PRO A 50 -2.67 -11.87 -40.17
N VAL A 51 -3.45 -12.51 -41.05
CA VAL A 51 -2.96 -13.48 -42.02
C VAL A 51 -3.44 -13.08 -43.41
N ALA A 52 -2.56 -13.18 -44.40
CA ALA A 52 -2.88 -12.77 -45.77
C ALA A 52 -4.07 -13.56 -46.36
N ASN A 53 -4.27 -14.80 -45.88
CA ASN A 53 -5.33 -15.71 -46.30
C ASN A 53 -5.37 -15.92 -47.83
N ARG A 54 -4.19 -15.94 -48.45
CA ARG A 54 -3.96 -16.26 -49.86
C ARG A 54 -3.26 -17.63 -49.96
N SER A 55 -3.90 -18.66 -49.41
CA SER A 55 -3.36 -20.04 -49.38
C SER A 55 -3.32 -20.71 -50.76
N ARG A 56 -4.04 -20.13 -51.73
CA ARG A 56 -4.20 -20.61 -53.10
C ARG A 56 -3.48 -19.67 -54.07
N THR A 57 -2.64 -20.23 -54.94
CA THR A 57 -1.81 -19.47 -55.90
C THR A 57 -2.66 -18.59 -56.81
N GLU A 58 -3.88 -19.01 -57.14
CA GLU A 58 -4.82 -18.25 -57.97
C GLU A 58 -5.27 -16.93 -57.33
N LEU A 59 -5.10 -16.79 -56.01
CA LEU A 59 -5.46 -15.58 -55.26
C LEU A 59 -4.31 -14.57 -55.15
N GLU A 60 -3.09 -14.95 -55.53
CA GLU A 60 -1.89 -14.12 -55.32
C GLU A 60 -1.96 -12.78 -56.07
N ASP A 61 -2.45 -12.78 -57.30
CA ASP A 61 -2.54 -11.58 -58.15
C ASP A 61 -3.91 -10.88 -58.10
N ILE A 62 -4.87 -11.38 -57.30
CA ILE A 62 -6.21 -10.81 -57.21
C ILE A 62 -6.22 -9.58 -56.29
N ILE A 63 -6.81 -8.49 -56.80
CA ILE A 63 -7.11 -7.29 -56.01
C ILE A 63 -8.40 -7.53 -55.23
N GLY A 64 -8.32 -7.55 -53.89
CA GLY A 64 -9.45 -7.76 -53.00
C GLY A 64 -9.03 -7.82 -51.53
N PHE A 65 -10.01 -7.78 -50.62
CA PHE A 65 -9.79 -7.89 -49.18
C PHE A 65 -9.82 -9.36 -48.73
N PHE A 66 -8.65 -9.96 -48.60
CA PHE A 66 -8.50 -11.36 -48.18
C PHE A 66 -8.06 -11.51 -46.72
N VAL A 67 -7.47 -10.46 -46.14
CA VAL A 67 -6.86 -10.51 -44.80
C VAL A 67 -7.86 -11.03 -43.78
N ASN A 68 -7.47 -12.09 -43.08
CA ASN A 68 -8.22 -12.62 -41.94
C ASN A 68 -7.46 -12.34 -40.63
N THR A 69 -8.16 -12.47 -39.50
CA THR A 69 -7.58 -12.26 -38.16
C THR A 69 -7.53 -13.56 -37.39
N LEU A 70 -6.35 -13.91 -36.88
CA LEU A 70 -6.14 -15.03 -35.97
C LEU A 70 -6.05 -14.53 -34.52
N VAL A 71 -6.65 -15.26 -33.59
CA VAL A 71 -6.52 -15.02 -32.15
C VAL A 71 -5.50 -15.99 -31.58
N LEU A 72 -4.31 -15.49 -31.27
CA LEU A 72 -3.20 -16.30 -30.78
C LEU A 72 -3.18 -16.26 -29.25
N ARG A 73 -3.79 -17.26 -28.61
CA ARG A 73 -3.88 -17.40 -27.15
C ARG A 73 -2.75 -18.29 -26.63
N THR A 74 -2.02 -17.83 -25.61
CA THR A 74 -0.91 -18.60 -25.02
C THR A 74 -0.82 -18.33 -23.53
N GLU A 75 -0.61 -19.39 -22.75
CA GLU A 75 -0.30 -19.30 -21.33
C GLU A 75 1.18 -18.98 -21.10
N VAL A 76 1.45 -17.92 -20.35
CA VAL A 76 2.75 -17.38 -19.98
C VAL A 76 2.88 -17.46 -18.46
N THR A 77 3.76 -18.33 -17.97
CA THR A 77 4.08 -18.42 -16.54
C THR A 77 5.44 -17.78 -16.25
N SER A 78 5.59 -17.23 -15.06
CA SER A 78 6.76 -16.43 -14.67
C SER A 78 8.07 -17.22 -14.57
N ASP A 79 7.99 -18.52 -14.29
CA ASP A 79 9.10 -19.46 -14.12
C ASP A 79 9.57 -20.11 -15.43
N LEU A 80 8.78 -19.99 -16.50
CA LEU A 80 9.08 -20.59 -17.80
C LEU A 80 10.33 -19.93 -18.43
N PRO A 81 11.33 -20.71 -18.89
CA PRO A 81 12.40 -20.18 -19.74
C PRO A 81 11.81 -19.59 -21.03
N PHE A 82 12.41 -18.50 -21.54
CA PHE A 82 11.91 -17.90 -22.79
C PHE A 82 11.93 -18.88 -23.98
N SER A 83 12.95 -19.73 -24.07
CA SER A 83 13.04 -20.77 -25.11
C SER A 83 11.82 -21.70 -25.12
N ALA A 84 11.35 -22.13 -23.94
CA ALA A 84 10.16 -22.97 -23.82
C ALA A 84 8.88 -22.20 -24.16
N LEU A 85 8.80 -20.90 -23.82
CA LEU A 85 7.70 -20.05 -24.26
C LEU A 85 7.66 -19.92 -25.79
N LEU A 86 8.82 -19.75 -26.43
CA LEU A 86 8.92 -19.66 -27.89
C LEU A 86 8.41 -20.94 -28.58
N GLU A 87 8.73 -22.11 -28.03
CA GLU A 87 8.20 -23.38 -28.53
C GLU A 87 6.67 -23.45 -28.42
N ARG A 88 6.09 -23.00 -27.30
CA ARG A 88 4.64 -22.92 -27.12
C ARG A 88 4.00 -21.97 -28.13
N VAL A 89 4.53 -20.76 -28.28
CA VAL A 89 4.01 -19.77 -29.23
C VAL A 89 4.13 -20.28 -30.66
N ARG A 90 5.24 -20.93 -31.02
CA ARG A 90 5.41 -21.58 -32.32
C ARG A 90 4.31 -22.60 -32.58
N ALA A 91 4.05 -23.50 -31.63
CA ALA A 91 2.98 -24.49 -31.75
C ALA A 91 1.61 -23.83 -31.96
N THR A 92 1.25 -22.84 -31.13
CA THR A 92 0.00 -22.08 -31.25
C THR A 92 -0.14 -21.40 -32.61
N VAL A 93 0.93 -20.76 -33.11
CA VAL A 93 0.90 -20.05 -34.39
C VAL A 93 0.70 -21.03 -35.55
N LEU A 94 1.42 -22.16 -35.56
CA LEU A 94 1.27 -23.17 -36.60
C LEU A 94 -0.12 -23.81 -36.60
N GLU A 95 -0.66 -24.12 -35.43
CA GLU A 95 -2.01 -24.64 -35.27
C GLU A 95 -3.07 -23.63 -35.75
N ALA A 96 -2.96 -22.36 -35.35
CA ALA A 96 -3.87 -21.32 -35.82
C ALA A 96 -3.78 -21.12 -37.34
N GLN A 97 -2.58 -21.21 -37.92
CA GLN A 97 -2.39 -21.11 -39.37
C GLN A 97 -2.99 -22.29 -40.14
N ALA A 98 -3.00 -23.50 -39.57
CA ALA A 98 -3.67 -24.66 -40.16
C ALA A 98 -5.20 -24.47 -40.26
N HIS A 99 -5.76 -23.57 -39.46
CA HIS A 99 -7.19 -23.22 -39.44
C HIS A 99 -7.49 -21.79 -39.94
N GLN A 100 -6.56 -21.17 -40.66
CA GLN A 100 -6.63 -19.76 -41.03
C GLN A 100 -7.81 -19.38 -41.95
N GLU A 101 -8.45 -20.37 -42.58
CA GLU A 101 -9.62 -20.17 -43.45
C GLU A 101 -10.91 -19.88 -42.66
N CYS A 102 -10.93 -20.16 -41.35
CA CYS A 102 -12.06 -19.85 -40.49
C CYS A 102 -12.20 -18.32 -40.32
N PRO A 103 -13.31 -17.69 -40.78
CA PRO A 103 -13.48 -16.25 -40.63
C PRO A 103 -13.53 -15.86 -39.15
N PHE A 104 -12.88 -14.76 -38.79
CA PHE A 104 -12.89 -14.25 -37.41
C PHE A 104 -14.30 -14.05 -36.86
N GLU A 105 -15.23 -13.52 -37.67
CA GLU A 105 -16.61 -13.28 -37.27
C GLU A 105 -17.32 -14.58 -36.88
N ARG A 106 -17.04 -15.69 -37.59
CA ARG A 106 -17.58 -17.01 -37.27
C ARG A 106 -17.04 -17.55 -35.95
N LEU A 107 -15.77 -17.28 -35.65
CA LEU A 107 -15.18 -17.64 -34.36
C LEU A 107 -15.85 -16.88 -33.22
N VAL A 108 -16.08 -15.57 -33.39
CA VAL A 108 -16.79 -14.74 -32.40
C VAL A 108 -18.23 -15.21 -32.20
N GLU A 109 -18.95 -15.53 -33.28
CA GLU A 109 -20.30 -16.11 -33.22
C GLU A 109 -20.31 -17.43 -32.45
N ALA A 110 -19.37 -18.34 -32.73
CA ALA A 110 -19.32 -19.65 -32.10
C ALA A 110 -18.97 -19.59 -30.60
N LEU A 111 -18.03 -18.71 -30.21
CA LEU A 111 -17.61 -18.59 -28.81
C LEU A 111 -18.56 -17.75 -27.95
N THR A 112 -19.43 -16.95 -28.57
CA THR A 112 -20.41 -16.07 -27.91
C THR A 112 -19.83 -15.37 -26.68
N PRO A 113 -18.72 -14.61 -26.80
CA PRO A 113 -18.14 -13.92 -25.66
C PRO A 113 -19.11 -12.86 -25.12
N HIS A 114 -18.96 -12.49 -23.85
CA HIS A 114 -19.70 -11.36 -23.28
C HIS A 114 -19.43 -10.11 -24.14
N ARG A 115 -20.49 -9.53 -24.72
CA ARG A 115 -20.37 -8.36 -25.59
C ARG A 115 -20.23 -7.10 -24.75
N ASP A 116 -19.12 -6.39 -24.96
CA ASP A 116 -18.89 -5.04 -24.46
C ASP A 116 -18.69 -4.14 -25.68
N PRO A 117 -19.59 -3.16 -25.95
CA PRO A 117 -19.47 -2.26 -27.09
C PRO A 117 -18.16 -1.48 -27.13
N GLY A 118 -17.49 -1.29 -25.98
CA GLY A 118 -16.22 -0.59 -25.87
C GLY A 118 -14.98 -1.47 -26.10
N ARG A 119 -15.14 -2.77 -26.37
CA ARG A 119 -14.00 -3.70 -26.49
C ARG A 119 -14.12 -4.59 -27.72
N ASN A 120 -12.98 -4.85 -28.35
CA ASN A 120 -12.91 -5.85 -29.41
C ASN A 120 -13.08 -7.26 -28.81
N PRO A 121 -13.94 -8.12 -29.37
CA PRO A 121 -14.12 -9.49 -28.89
C PRO A 121 -12.82 -10.30 -28.97
N LEU A 122 -12.62 -11.19 -27.98
CA LEU A 122 -11.53 -12.18 -27.88
C LEU A 122 -10.11 -11.62 -27.64
N PHE A 123 -9.77 -10.42 -28.12
CA PHE A 123 -8.48 -9.78 -27.87
C PHE A 123 -8.59 -8.25 -27.97
N GLN A 124 -7.68 -7.53 -27.31
CA GLN A 124 -7.65 -6.06 -27.31
C GLN A 124 -6.38 -5.47 -27.92
N VAL A 125 -5.35 -6.32 -28.09
CA VAL A 125 -4.04 -5.93 -28.61
C VAL A 125 -3.73 -6.70 -29.89
N PHE A 126 -3.14 -6.02 -30.86
CA PHE A 126 -2.84 -6.57 -32.19
C PHE A 126 -1.34 -6.50 -32.48
N PHE A 127 -0.81 -7.52 -33.14
CA PHE A 127 0.61 -7.63 -33.45
C PHE A 127 0.82 -8.10 -34.90
N SER A 128 1.64 -7.38 -35.66
CA SER A 128 2.00 -7.78 -37.03
C SER A 128 3.48 -7.52 -37.32
N LEU A 129 4.10 -8.45 -38.04
CA LEU A 129 5.39 -8.24 -38.72
C LEU A 129 5.14 -8.32 -40.22
N GLN A 130 5.41 -7.24 -40.95
CA GLN A 130 5.24 -7.17 -42.40
C GLN A 130 6.61 -7.03 -43.08
N ASN A 131 6.68 -7.42 -44.35
CA ASN A 131 7.79 -7.00 -45.19
C ASN A 131 7.67 -5.49 -45.44
N PRO A 132 8.80 -4.75 -45.54
CA PRO A 132 8.74 -3.34 -45.88
C PRO A 132 8.01 -3.15 -47.23
N PRO A 133 7.22 -2.07 -47.38
CA PRO A 133 6.59 -1.77 -48.66
C PRO A 133 7.67 -1.64 -49.74
N MET A 134 7.43 -2.25 -50.90
CA MET A 134 8.37 -2.19 -52.02
C MET A 134 8.55 -0.73 -52.46
N GLU A 135 9.79 -0.28 -52.62
CA GLU A 135 10.07 1.06 -53.15
C GLU A 135 9.46 1.21 -54.55
N LEU A 136 8.50 2.12 -54.68
CA LEU A 136 7.93 2.44 -55.98
C LEU A 136 8.91 3.31 -56.76
N ARG A 137 9.61 2.73 -57.73
CA ARG A 137 10.53 3.44 -58.61
C ARG A 137 9.82 3.84 -59.89
N LEU A 138 9.66 5.15 -60.10
CA LEU A 138 9.09 5.73 -61.31
C LEU A 138 10.17 6.55 -62.03
N PRO A 139 10.39 6.35 -63.34
CA PRO A 139 11.39 7.12 -64.09
C PRO A 139 11.17 8.62 -63.96
N GLY A 140 12.22 9.35 -63.57
CA GLY A 140 12.18 10.81 -63.42
C GLY A 140 11.41 11.34 -62.21
N LEU A 141 10.91 10.47 -61.32
CA LEU A 141 10.15 10.86 -60.12
C LEU A 141 10.78 10.26 -58.87
N ARG A 142 10.84 11.06 -57.79
CA ARG A 142 11.14 10.58 -56.44
C ARG A 142 9.81 10.34 -55.73
N VAL A 143 9.56 9.09 -55.35
CA VAL A 143 8.35 8.70 -54.62
C VAL A 143 8.71 8.53 -53.15
N GLU A 144 7.95 9.17 -52.27
CA GLU A 144 8.09 9.02 -50.83
C GLU A 144 6.74 8.65 -50.23
N ALA A 145 6.75 7.75 -49.25
CA ALA A 145 5.55 7.41 -48.51
C ALA A 145 5.18 8.59 -47.61
N LEU A 146 3.99 9.17 -47.83
CA LEU A 146 3.43 10.17 -46.94
C LEU A 146 2.57 9.45 -45.88
N PRO A 147 2.97 9.43 -44.60
CA PRO A 147 2.17 8.80 -43.56
C PRO A 147 0.87 9.60 -43.34
N VAL A 148 -0.28 8.98 -43.64
CA VAL A 148 -1.60 9.54 -43.31
C VAL A 148 -1.97 9.13 -41.89
N ARG A 149 -2.31 10.12 -41.06
CA ARG A 149 -2.82 9.88 -39.70
C ARG A 149 -4.34 9.92 -39.72
N ASN A 150 -4.97 8.76 -39.64
CA ASN A 150 -6.44 8.63 -39.76
C ASN A 150 -7.19 9.03 -38.47
N GLY A 151 -6.47 9.40 -37.40
CA GLY A 151 -7.05 9.86 -36.13
C GLY A 151 -7.84 8.81 -35.33
N THR A 152 -7.91 7.56 -35.80
CA THR A 152 -8.74 6.50 -35.21
C THR A 152 -7.87 5.31 -34.87
N ALA A 153 -7.96 4.81 -33.63
CA ALA A 153 -7.30 3.59 -33.20
C ALA A 153 -8.22 2.38 -33.43
N LYS A 154 -7.70 1.30 -34.02
CA LYS A 154 -8.48 0.08 -34.31
C LYS A 154 -8.57 -0.88 -33.13
N PHE A 155 -7.58 -0.81 -32.25
CA PHE A 155 -7.39 -1.66 -31.08
C PHE A 155 -6.85 -0.81 -29.93
N ASP A 156 -6.88 -1.34 -28.71
CA ASP A 156 -6.33 -0.64 -27.55
C ASP A 156 -4.83 -0.36 -27.75
N LEU A 157 -4.10 -1.36 -28.27
CA LEU A 157 -2.72 -1.25 -28.76
C LEU A 157 -2.53 -2.06 -30.04
N PHE A 158 -1.81 -1.49 -31.01
CA PHE A 158 -1.40 -2.19 -32.23
C PHE A 158 0.09 -1.98 -32.50
N PHE A 159 0.85 -3.08 -32.42
CA PHE A 159 2.27 -3.16 -32.75
C PHE A 159 2.43 -3.60 -34.21
N GLU A 160 2.81 -2.65 -35.06
CA GLU A 160 3.10 -2.87 -36.47
C GLU A 160 4.61 -2.77 -36.69
N LEU A 161 5.25 -3.89 -37.02
CA LEU A 161 6.70 -3.96 -37.24
C LEU A 161 7.00 -4.34 -38.69
N TRP A 162 8.15 -3.90 -39.20
CA TRP A 162 8.67 -4.33 -40.50
C TRP A 162 10.20 -4.40 -40.50
N GLU A 163 10.73 -5.35 -41.28
CA GLU A 163 12.17 -5.49 -41.44
C GLU A 163 12.75 -4.33 -42.27
N SER A 164 13.99 -3.94 -41.95
CA SER A 164 14.77 -2.93 -42.67
C SER A 164 16.25 -3.33 -42.68
N GLU A 165 17.07 -2.68 -43.51
CA GLU A 165 18.51 -2.93 -43.52
C GLU A 165 19.18 -2.71 -42.15
N GLY A 166 18.67 -1.77 -41.35
CA GLY A 166 19.18 -1.43 -40.02
C GLY A 166 18.65 -2.28 -38.85
N GLY A 167 17.83 -3.30 -39.12
CA GLY A 167 17.15 -4.12 -38.10
C GLY A 167 15.65 -4.19 -38.32
N VAL A 168 14.85 -3.90 -37.29
CA VAL A 168 13.39 -3.83 -37.39
C VAL A 168 12.93 -2.42 -37.00
N LEU A 169 12.07 -1.85 -37.83
CA LEU A 169 11.36 -0.61 -37.54
C LEU A 169 9.91 -0.94 -37.22
N GLY A 170 9.23 -0.03 -36.56
CA GLY A 170 7.82 -0.21 -36.28
C GLY A 170 7.13 1.03 -35.79
N ARG A 171 5.81 0.89 -35.71
CA ARG A 171 4.89 1.87 -35.18
C ARG A 171 3.96 1.19 -34.19
N ILE A 172 3.75 1.85 -33.06
CA ILE A 172 2.76 1.49 -32.07
C ILE A 172 1.63 2.51 -32.14
N GLU A 173 0.47 2.04 -32.56
CA GLU A 173 -0.80 2.73 -32.46
C GLU A 173 -1.44 2.41 -31.10
N ARG A 174 -2.12 3.41 -30.51
CA ARG A 174 -2.75 3.30 -29.19
C ARG A 174 -4.09 4.03 -29.18
N SER A 175 -5.04 3.54 -28.41
CA SER A 175 -6.23 4.31 -28.03
C SER A 175 -5.84 5.43 -27.05
N THR A 176 -6.17 6.68 -27.39
CA THR A 176 -5.93 7.83 -26.50
C THR A 176 -6.88 7.88 -25.31
N ASP A 177 -7.99 7.15 -25.37
CA ASP A 177 -8.96 7.07 -24.28
C ASP A 177 -8.47 6.16 -23.15
N ILE A 178 -7.47 5.31 -23.44
CA ILE A 178 -6.92 4.30 -22.52
C ILE A 178 -5.47 4.62 -22.17
N PHE A 179 -4.66 5.06 -23.15
CA PHE A 179 -3.21 5.21 -22.99
C PHE A 179 -2.72 6.63 -23.23
N GLU A 180 -1.99 7.13 -22.25
CA GLU A 180 -1.09 8.26 -22.41
C GLU A 180 0.09 7.90 -23.34
N ALA A 181 0.61 8.87 -24.09
CA ALA A 181 1.75 8.68 -24.98
C ALA A 181 2.99 8.13 -24.24
N GLU A 182 3.29 8.71 -23.08
CA GLU A 182 4.45 8.35 -22.25
C GLU A 182 4.42 6.89 -21.78
N THR A 183 3.22 6.36 -21.52
CA THR A 183 3.04 4.96 -21.15
C THR A 183 3.41 4.02 -22.29
N VAL A 184 2.98 4.32 -23.51
CA VAL A 184 3.30 3.50 -24.70
C VAL A 184 4.76 3.66 -25.12
N GLU A 185 5.33 4.84 -24.99
CA GLU A 185 6.77 5.05 -25.18
C GLU A 185 7.62 4.26 -24.20
N ARG A 186 7.19 4.19 -22.93
CA ARG A 186 7.82 3.33 -21.92
C ARG A 186 7.69 1.85 -22.28
N MET A 187 6.50 1.40 -22.71
CA MET A 187 6.30 0.02 -23.20
C MET A 187 7.21 -0.31 -24.39
N ALA A 188 7.39 0.63 -25.34
CA ALA A 188 8.27 0.46 -26.48
C ALA A 188 9.74 0.26 -26.04
N ARG A 189 10.24 1.09 -25.12
CA ARG A 189 11.60 0.94 -24.58
C ARG A 189 11.77 -0.37 -23.82
N HIS A 190 10.80 -0.75 -23.00
CA HIS A 190 10.79 -2.02 -22.29
C HIS A 190 10.78 -3.22 -23.25
N TYR A 191 10.03 -3.15 -24.34
CA TYR A 191 10.02 -4.19 -25.35
C TYR A 191 11.41 -4.39 -25.99
N VAL A 192 12.10 -3.31 -26.36
CA VAL A 192 13.47 -3.39 -26.90
C VAL A 192 14.43 -4.02 -25.89
N ARG A 193 14.38 -3.61 -24.61
CA ARG A 193 15.24 -4.18 -23.57
C ARG A 193 14.96 -5.64 -23.26
N LEU A 194 13.69 -6.01 -23.32
CA LEU A 194 13.30 -7.41 -23.19
C LEU A 194 13.92 -8.24 -24.31
N LEU A 195 13.85 -7.75 -25.56
CA LEU A 195 14.50 -8.39 -26.71
C LEU A 195 16.03 -8.49 -26.55
N GLU A 196 16.69 -7.46 -26.02
CA GLU A 196 18.11 -7.51 -25.66
C GLU A 196 18.41 -8.59 -24.61
N SER A 197 17.58 -8.68 -23.57
CA SER A 197 17.72 -9.69 -22.51
C SER A 197 17.54 -11.11 -23.05
N ILE A 198 16.57 -11.31 -23.94
CA ILE A 198 16.31 -12.60 -24.60
C ILE A 198 17.46 -12.99 -25.54
N ALA A 199 17.99 -12.02 -26.29
CA ALA A 199 19.11 -12.24 -27.19
C ALA A 199 20.39 -12.67 -26.44
N ALA A 200 20.58 -12.17 -25.22
CA ALA A 200 21.72 -12.51 -24.38
C ALA A 200 21.61 -13.92 -23.77
N ASP A 201 20.45 -14.26 -23.20
CA ASP A 201 20.20 -15.60 -22.64
C ASP A 201 18.72 -16.01 -22.74
N PRO A 202 18.33 -16.83 -23.73
CA PRO A 202 16.97 -17.30 -23.90
C PRO A 202 16.57 -18.40 -22.89
N ALA A 203 17.51 -18.95 -22.10
CA ALA A 203 17.20 -19.90 -21.03
C ALA A 203 16.73 -19.20 -19.74
N THR A 204 16.90 -17.87 -19.66
CA THR A 204 16.43 -17.10 -18.50
C THR A 204 14.90 -17.18 -18.35
N PRO A 205 14.37 -17.39 -17.13
CA PRO A 205 12.93 -17.35 -16.86
C PRO A 205 12.30 -16.00 -17.22
N VAL A 206 11.06 -16.02 -17.72
CA VAL A 206 10.28 -14.85 -18.14
C VAL A 206 10.27 -13.72 -17.10
N SER A 207 10.12 -14.05 -15.81
CA SER A 207 10.16 -13.08 -14.70
C SER A 207 11.48 -12.34 -14.55
N ARG A 208 12.60 -13.03 -14.82
CA ARG A 208 13.97 -12.53 -14.63
C ARG A 208 14.53 -11.82 -15.85
N LEU A 209 13.86 -11.89 -16.99
CA LEU A 209 14.23 -11.10 -18.15
C LEU A 209 14.17 -9.60 -17.82
N ARG A 210 15.23 -8.88 -18.18
CA ARG A 210 15.38 -7.47 -17.84
C ARG A 210 14.40 -6.61 -18.61
N LEU A 211 13.43 -6.04 -17.90
CA LEU A 211 12.43 -5.12 -18.44
C LEU A 211 12.81 -3.65 -18.19
N LEU A 212 13.07 -3.30 -16.93
CA LEU A 212 13.46 -1.97 -16.49
C LEU A 212 14.93 -1.69 -16.81
N SER A 213 15.31 -0.43 -17.07
CA SER A 213 16.73 -0.07 -17.03
C SER A 213 17.23 -0.02 -15.61
N ARG A 214 18.55 0.12 -15.48
CA ARG A 214 19.19 0.46 -14.22
C ARG A 214 18.59 1.72 -13.59
N GLU A 215 18.30 2.76 -14.38
CA GLU A 215 17.75 4.02 -13.88
C GLU A 215 16.30 3.84 -13.42
N GLU A 216 15.44 3.15 -14.19
CA GLU A 216 14.07 2.88 -13.78
C GLU A 216 13.99 1.94 -12.58
N ARG A 217 14.86 0.93 -12.52
CA ARG A 217 14.97 0.02 -11.37
C ARG A 217 15.41 0.76 -10.12
N ARG A 218 16.43 1.62 -10.23
CA ARG A 218 16.85 2.49 -9.13
C ARG A 218 15.72 3.42 -8.70
N ALA A 219 14.99 4.00 -9.65
CA ALA A 219 13.88 4.89 -9.33
C ALA A 219 12.83 4.20 -8.45
N VAL A 220 12.33 3.02 -8.84
CA VAL A 220 11.25 2.33 -8.11
C VAL A 220 11.70 1.61 -6.83
N LEU A 221 12.99 1.33 -6.66
CA LEU A 221 13.53 0.67 -5.45
C LEU A 221 14.14 1.66 -4.46
N GLU A 222 14.75 2.74 -4.94
CA GLU A 222 15.57 3.66 -4.15
C GLU A 222 15.02 5.09 -4.22
N ASP A 223 14.95 5.71 -5.41
CA ASP A 223 14.71 7.16 -5.53
C ASP A 223 13.29 7.59 -5.09
N LEU A 224 12.30 6.68 -5.15
CA LEU A 224 10.94 6.90 -4.65
C LEU A 224 10.80 6.70 -3.14
N ASN A 225 11.80 6.13 -2.48
CA ASN A 225 11.86 6.01 -1.04
C ASN A 225 12.67 7.19 -0.46
N PRO A 226 12.31 7.72 0.72
CA PRO A 226 13.10 8.76 1.36
C PRO A 226 14.48 8.21 1.75
N SER A 227 15.50 9.05 1.63
CA SER A 227 16.82 8.76 2.18
C SER A 227 16.72 8.52 3.68
N PRO A 228 17.47 7.55 4.24
CA PRO A 228 17.54 7.36 5.69
C PRO A 228 17.99 8.66 6.37
N VAL A 229 17.35 8.99 7.49
CA VAL A 229 17.70 10.15 8.31
C VAL A 229 18.19 9.65 9.65
N ASP A 230 19.51 9.74 9.85
CA ASP A 230 20.16 9.42 11.11
C ASP A 230 19.67 10.37 12.22
N GLY A 231 19.59 9.86 13.44
CA GLY A 231 19.15 10.64 14.60
C GLY A 231 17.63 10.72 14.81
N VAL A 232 16.81 10.35 13.82
CA VAL A 232 15.35 10.25 13.98
C VAL A 232 14.97 8.93 14.67
N GLY A 233 14.03 8.99 15.61
CA GLY A 233 13.52 7.83 16.36
C GLY A 233 14.54 7.23 17.33
N GLN A 234 15.48 8.01 17.85
CA GLN A 234 16.54 7.53 18.75
C GLN A 234 16.12 7.50 20.23
N ARG A 235 14.95 8.05 20.54
CA ARG A 235 14.38 8.05 21.90
C ARG A 235 13.16 7.16 21.96
N THR A 236 13.02 6.44 23.05
CA THR A 236 11.80 5.72 23.37
C THR A 236 10.65 6.71 23.56
N VAL A 237 9.43 6.18 23.47
CA VAL A 237 8.20 6.96 23.66
C VAL A 237 8.15 7.56 25.07
N CYS A 238 8.67 6.85 26.07
CA CYS A 238 8.77 7.31 27.45
C CYS A 238 9.71 8.51 27.59
N GLU A 239 10.90 8.44 26.98
CA GLU A 239 11.85 9.57 26.99
C GLU A 239 11.27 10.81 26.31
N LEU A 240 10.51 10.64 25.23
CA LEU A 240 9.81 11.75 24.58
C LEU A 240 8.73 12.36 25.48
N LEU A 241 7.96 11.53 26.18
CA LEU A 241 6.95 11.97 27.13
C LEU A 241 7.58 12.72 28.31
N ASP A 242 8.68 12.22 28.86
CA ASP A 242 9.39 12.83 30.00
C ASP A 242 10.03 14.16 29.64
N ALA A 243 10.66 14.23 28.46
CA ALA A 243 11.17 15.48 27.94
C ALA A 243 10.07 16.54 27.78
N GLN A 244 8.86 16.13 27.34
CA GLN A 244 7.73 17.05 27.24
C GLN A 244 7.19 17.44 28.62
N ALA A 245 7.05 16.50 29.55
CA ALA A 245 6.55 16.79 30.89
C ALA A 245 7.46 17.76 31.66
N ALA A 246 8.78 17.64 31.48
CA ALA A 246 9.75 18.60 32.02
C ALA A 246 9.65 20.00 31.37
N ARG A 247 9.34 20.06 30.07
CA ARG A 247 9.25 21.31 29.31
C ARG A 247 8.00 22.13 29.62
N SER A 248 6.86 21.48 29.88
CA SER A 248 5.58 22.18 30.11
C SER A 248 4.75 21.48 31.20
N PRO A 249 5.24 21.43 32.45
CA PRO A 249 4.68 20.57 33.49
C PRO A 249 3.25 20.95 33.88
N ASP A 250 2.91 22.24 33.85
CA ASP A 250 1.62 22.75 34.31
C ASP A 250 0.58 22.88 33.16
N ALA A 251 0.98 22.54 31.93
CA ALA A 251 0.07 22.51 30.78
C ALA A 251 -0.90 21.31 30.88
N PRO A 252 -2.13 21.41 30.36
CA PRO A 252 -3.06 20.29 30.33
C PRO A 252 -2.57 19.19 29.39
N ALA A 253 -2.52 17.95 29.89
CA ALA A 253 -2.14 16.77 29.12
C ALA A 253 -3.36 15.92 28.72
N VAL A 254 -4.31 15.72 29.64
CA VAL A 254 -5.51 14.90 29.42
C VAL A 254 -6.74 15.64 29.93
N LEU A 255 -7.77 15.73 29.09
CA LEU A 255 -9.05 16.37 29.40
C LEU A 255 -10.16 15.31 29.36
N TRP A 256 -10.91 15.18 30.46
CA TRP A 256 -12.01 14.21 30.59
C TRP A 256 -13.14 14.76 31.46
N ASN A 257 -14.26 15.11 30.84
CA ASN A 257 -15.36 15.82 31.51
C ASN A 257 -14.82 17.09 32.22
N ALA A 258 -15.21 17.32 33.49
CA ALA A 258 -14.69 18.42 34.30
C ALA A 258 -13.29 18.17 34.89
N ARG A 259 -12.66 17.02 34.63
CA ARG A 259 -11.33 16.68 35.13
C ARG A 259 -10.28 16.97 34.07
N ALA A 260 -9.17 17.56 34.49
CA ALA A 260 -7.97 17.73 33.69
C ALA A 260 -6.77 17.20 34.47
N LEU A 261 -5.87 16.48 33.81
CA LEU A 261 -4.53 16.25 34.33
C LEU A 261 -3.55 17.15 33.61
N SER A 262 -2.69 17.82 34.38
CA SER A 262 -1.46 18.43 33.88
C SER A 262 -0.43 17.38 33.47
N TYR A 263 0.59 17.78 32.71
CA TYR A 263 1.74 16.92 32.39
C TYR A 263 2.46 16.42 33.64
N ARG A 264 2.61 17.28 34.66
CA ARG A 264 3.21 16.94 35.95
C ARG A 264 2.44 15.84 36.65
N GLU A 265 1.12 15.97 36.73
CA GLU A 265 0.26 14.98 37.39
C GLU A 265 0.25 13.65 36.63
N LEU A 266 0.14 13.69 35.30
CA LEU A 266 0.19 12.49 34.46
C LEU A 266 1.53 11.76 34.62
N SER A 267 2.65 12.47 34.52
CA SER A 267 3.98 11.86 34.68
C SER A 267 4.15 11.27 36.07
N SER A 268 3.87 12.05 37.13
CA SER A 268 4.01 11.60 38.51
C SER A 268 3.23 10.32 38.78
N ARG A 269 1.96 10.28 38.34
CA ARG A 269 1.11 9.09 38.48
C ARG A 269 1.62 7.90 37.67
N ALA A 270 2.07 8.14 36.45
CA ALA A 270 2.63 7.09 35.60
C ALA A 270 3.95 6.53 36.19
N ASP A 271 4.79 7.37 36.76
CA ASP A 271 6.04 6.98 37.42
C ASP A 271 5.80 6.16 38.71
N GLN A 272 4.80 6.56 39.51
CA GLN A 272 4.35 5.78 40.67
C GLN A 272 3.83 4.41 40.26
N LEU A 273 2.95 4.37 39.25
CA LEU A 273 2.43 3.13 38.71
C LEU A 273 3.55 2.25 38.13
N ALA A 274 4.52 2.84 37.43
CA ALA A 274 5.65 2.10 36.88
C ALA A 274 6.48 1.42 37.97
N ARG A 275 6.80 2.13 39.08
CA ARG A 275 7.50 1.54 40.23
C ARG A 275 6.70 0.43 40.89
N PHE A 276 5.41 0.65 41.08
CA PHE A 276 4.50 -0.35 41.62
C PHE A 276 4.52 -1.61 40.74
N LEU A 277 4.36 -1.48 39.43
CA LEU A 277 4.39 -2.60 38.48
C LEU A 277 5.71 -3.39 38.56
N ARG A 278 6.86 -2.70 38.67
CA ARG A 278 8.16 -3.38 38.85
C ARG A 278 8.24 -4.17 40.15
N LYS A 279 7.70 -3.65 41.25
CA LYS A 279 7.58 -4.40 42.53
C LYS A 279 6.65 -5.60 42.41
N GLN A 280 5.64 -5.52 41.53
CA GLN A 280 4.75 -6.64 41.22
C GLN A 280 5.42 -7.70 40.32
N GLY A 281 6.67 -7.51 39.90
CA GLY A 281 7.44 -8.45 39.07
C GLY A 281 7.40 -8.16 37.57
N VAL A 282 6.78 -7.04 37.15
CA VAL A 282 6.77 -6.64 35.74
C VAL A 282 8.18 -6.17 35.35
N GLY A 283 8.76 -6.87 34.38
CA GLY A 283 10.09 -6.60 33.86
C GLY A 283 10.08 -5.93 32.50
N ARG A 284 11.29 -5.60 32.04
CA ARG A 284 11.56 -5.08 30.71
C ARG A 284 11.11 -6.09 29.65
N ASP A 285 10.48 -5.62 28.58
CA ASP A 285 9.87 -6.45 27.52
C ASP A 285 8.73 -7.38 28.02
N GLY A 286 8.30 -7.22 29.29
CA GLY A 286 7.13 -7.87 29.87
C GLY A 286 5.83 -7.35 29.25
N ARG A 287 4.71 -8.02 29.53
CA ARG A 287 3.39 -7.66 28.99
C ARG A 287 2.39 -7.49 30.11
N VAL A 288 1.69 -6.36 30.13
CA VAL A 288 0.65 -6.04 31.10
C VAL A 288 -0.66 -5.82 30.35
N GLY A 289 -1.69 -6.56 30.75
CA GLY A 289 -3.03 -6.39 30.18
C GLY A 289 -3.63 -5.06 30.62
N ILE A 290 -4.33 -4.37 29.73
CA ILE A 290 -5.05 -3.15 30.07
C ILE A 290 -6.53 -3.29 29.69
N PHE A 291 -7.39 -3.39 30.70
CA PHE A 291 -8.81 -3.69 30.61
C PHE A 291 -9.63 -2.62 31.35
N LEU A 292 -9.71 -1.45 30.73
CA LEU A 292 -10.26 -0.22 31.28
C LEU A 292 -11.22 0.41 30.26
N GLU A 293 -12.23 1.12 30.75
CA GLU A 293 -13.00 2.03 29.92
C GLU A 293 -12.21 3.33 29.67
N ARG A 294 -12.70 4.17 28.76
CA ARG A 294 -12.03 5.44 28.48
C ARG A 294 -12.11 6.37 29.68
N GLY A 295 -10.95 6.88 30.09
CA GLY A 295 -10.82 7.79 31.21
C GLY A 295 -9.36 8.15 31.46
N VAL A 296 -9.14 8.95 32.49
CA VAL A 296 -7.80 9.39 32.90
C VAL A 296 -6.93 8.21 33.31
N GLU A 297 -7.54 7.23 33.96
CA GLU A 297 -6.93 6.00 34.46
C GLU A 297 -6.40 5.14 33.31
N LEU A 298 -7.08 5.10 32.17
CA LEU A 298 -6.62 4.41 30.96
C LEU A 298 -5.30 5.01 30.45
N ILE A 299 -5.25 6.35 30.27
CA ILE A 299 -4.04 7.02 29.76
C ILE A 299 -2.88 6.91 30.76
N THR A 300 -3.19 7.07 32.05
CA THR A 300 -2.20 6.87 33.14
C THR A 300 -1.68 5.44 33.15
N GLY A 301 -2.56 4.45 32.96
CA GLY A 301 -2.23 3.03 32.88
C GLY A 301 -1.27 2.73 31.74
N ILE A 302 -1.59 3.19 30.52
CA ILE A 302 -0.73 3.01 29.34
C ILE A 302 0.65 3.65 29.59
N ALA A 303 0.69 4.90 30.05
CA ALA A 303 1.95 5.60 30.32
C ALA A 303 2.78 4.90 31.40
N GLY A 304 2.16 4.42 32.49
CA GLY A 304 2.83 3.71 33.57
C GLY A 304 3.36 2.33 33.16
N ILE A 305 2.63 1.59 32.32
CA ILE A 305 3.11 0.32 31.74
C ILE A 305 4.37 0.57 30.91
N LEU A 306 4.33 1.52 29.98
CA LEU A 306 5.50 1.84 29.15
C LEU A 306 6.69 2.30 29.99
N LYS A 307 6.46 3.19 30.97
CA LYS A 307 7.50 3.67 31.90
C LYS A 307 8.07 2.56 32.81
N SER A 308 7.37 1.45 32.99
CA SER A 308 7.92 0.28 33.70
C SER A 308 8.90 -0.54 32.83
N GLY A 309 8.98 -0.23 31.53
CA GLY A 309 9.73 -0.98 30.52
C GLY A 309 8.94 -2.13 29.89
N ALA A 310 7.65 -2.25 30.18
CA ALA A 310 6.77 -3.29 29.67
C ALA A 310 5.86 -2.78 28.55
N ALA A 311 5.34 -3.73 27.77
CA ALA A 311 4.36 -3.49 26.72
C ALA A 311 2.94 -3.63 27.26
N TYR A 312 2.02 -2.78 26.79
CA TYR A 312 0.61 -2.96 27.10
C TYR A 312 -0.08 -3.89 26.09
N VAL A 313 -1.03 -4.69 26.58
CA VAL A 313 -1.90 -5.55 25.78
C VAL A 313 -3.35 -5.09 26.00
N PRO A 314 -3.91 -4.29 25.09
CA PRO A 314 -5.23 -3.71 25.28
C PRO A 314 -6.34 -4.73 25.06
N LEU A 315 -7.34 -4.64 25.93
CA LEU A 315 -8.50 -5.52 25.97
C LEU A 315 -9.75 -4.65 25.94
N ASP A 316 -10.60 -4.85 24.94
CA ASP A 316 -11.85 -4.11 24.85
C ASP A 316 -12.84 -4.62 25.91
N PRO A 317 -13.37 -3.76 26.79
CA PRO A 317 -14.45 -4.13 27.70
C PRO A 317 -15.66 -4.71 26.99
N GLN A 318 -15.88 -4.50 25.70
CA GLN A 318 -17.01 -5.08 24.97
C GLN A 318 -16.76 -6.50 24.46
N TYR A 319 -15.54 -7.03 24.59
CA TYR A 319 -15.25 -8.40 24.16
C TYR A 319 -15.96 -9.46 25.02
N PRO A 320 -16.35 -10.59 24.40
CA PRO A 320 -16.73 -11.78 25.13
C PRO A 320 -15.60 -12.24 26.07
N PRO A 321 -15.90 -12.75 27.28
CA PRO A 321 -14.88 -13.21 28.23
C PRO A 321 -13.89 -14.23 27.64
N GLU A 322 -14.35 -15.09 26.73
CA GLU A 322 -13.52 -16.11 26.07
C GLU A 322 -12.44 -15.48 25.21
N ARG A 323 -12.77 -14.39 24.50
CA ARG A 323 -11.82 -13.65 23.68
C ARG A 323 -10.78 -12.95 24.55
N THR A 324 -11.20 -12.34 25.65
CA THR A 324 -10.29 -11.71 26.61
C THR A 324 -9.35 -12.74 27.23
N ALA A 325 -9.87 -13.89 27.64
CA ALA A 325 -9.05 -14.97 28.20
C ALA A 325 -8.03 -15.51 27.19
N TYR A 326 -8.44 -15.73 25.93
CA TYR A 326 -7.54 -16.14 24.86
C TYR A 326 -6.39 -15.15 24.66
N ILE A 327 -6.69 -13.84 24.59
CA ILE A 327 -5.66 -12.81 24.38
C ILE A 327 -4.67 -12.78 25.55
N LEU A 328 -5.17 -12.87 26.79
CA LEU A 328 -4.32 -12.89 27.98
C LEU A 328 -3.39 -14.11 28.00
N GLU A 329 -3.90 -15.28 27.63
CA GLU A 329 -3.13 -16.52 27.57
C GLU A 329 -2.10 -16.50 26.43
N ASP A 330 -2.51 -16.16 25.21
CA ASP A 330 -1.65 -16.11 24.02
C ASP A 330 -0.53 -15.06 24.17
N ALA A 331 -0.82 -13.92 24.81
CA ALA A 331 0.16 -12.89 25.10
C ALA A 331 1.03 -13.19 26.33
N GLY A 332 0.76 -14.25 27.09
CA GLY A 332 1.45 -14.55 28.34
C GLY A 332 1.40 -13.39 29.34
N VAL A 333 0.21 -12.81 29.54
CA VAL A 333 -0.02 -11.70 30.46
C VAL A 333 -0.27 -12.24 31.87
N GLU A 334 0.58 -11.84 32.82
CA GLU A 334 0.49 -12.28 34.22
C GLU A 334 -0.22 -11.26 35.13
N LEU A 335 -0.37 -10.02 34.69
CA LEU A 335 -0.97 -8.92 35.45
C LEU A 335 -1.85 -8.06 34.54
N VAL A 336 -3.05 -7.73 35.02
CA VAL A 336 -4.01 -6.89 34.30
C VAL A 336 -4.32 -5.61 35.09
N LEU A 337 -4.17 -4.45 34.47
CA LEU A 337 -4.71 -3.21 34.98
C LEU A 337 -6.19 -3.09 34.58
N THR A 338 -7.06 -2.82 35.54
CA THR A 338 -8.51 -2.74 35.32
C THR A 338 -9.16 -1.66 36.20
N GLN A 339 -10.49 -1.62 36.24
CA GLN A 339 -11.31 -0.80 37.13
C GLN A 339 -12.29 -1.68 37.91
N ALA A 340 -12.80 -1.18 39.03
CA ALA A 340 -13.53 -2.01 39.99
C ALA A 340 -14.81 -2.62 39.36
N SER A 341 -15.47 -1.85 38.49
CA SER A 341 -16.68 -2.28 37.77
C SER A 341 -16.43 -3.37 36.72
N LEU A 342 -15.19 -3.53 36.24
CA LEU A 342 -14.82 -4.52 35.23
C LEU A 342 -14.12 -5.76 35.80
N ALA A 343 -13.62 -5.70 37.04
CA ALA A 343 -12.84 -6.77 37.64
C ALA A 343 -13.54 -8.14 37.64
N SER A 344 -14.86 -8.16 37.86
CA SER A 344 -15.68 -9.39 37.86
C SER A 344 -15.82 -10.06 36.49
N ARG A 345 -15.46 -9.38 35.41
CA ARG A 345 -15.51 -9.90 34.03
C ARG A 345 -14.25 -10.62 33.60
N LEU A 346 -13.17 -10.48 34.37
CA LEU A 346 -11.95 -11.25 34.19
C LEU A 346 -12.17 -12.68 34.71
N LYS A 347 -11.41 -13.63 34.17
CA LYS A 347 -11.44 -15.02 34.64
C LYS A 347 -11.06 -15.08 36.14
N PRO A 348 -11.74 -15.89 36.96
CA PRO A 348 -11.33 -16.10 38.35
C PRO A 348 -9.86 -16.54 38.44
N GLY A 349 -9.10 -15.90 39.34
CA GLY A 349 -7.67 -16.15 39.50
C GLY A 349 -6.76 -15.27 38.64
N THR A 350 -7.29 -14.45 37.73
CA THR A 350 -6.50 -13.42 37.05
C THR A 350 -6.01 -12.40 38.07
N ARG A 351 -4.70 -12.20 38.14
CA ARG A 351 -4.09 -11.15 38.98
C ARG A 351 -4.40 -9.79 38.34
N ALA A 352 -5.18 -8.98 39.04
CA ALA A 352 -5.64 -7.69 38.54
C ALA A 352 -5.43 -6.57 39.55
N VAL A 353 -5.16 -5.36 39.07
CA VAL A 353 -4.99 -4.15 39.86
C VAL A 353 -5.98 -3.10 39.36
N SER A 354 -6.82 -2.60 40.27
CA SER A 354 -7.85 -1.63 39.94
C SER A 354 -7.30 -0.20 40.03
N LEU A 355 -7.27 0.54 38.92
CA LEU A 355 -6.69 1.89 38.86
C LEU A 355 -7.61 3.00 39.39
N ASP A 356 -8.90 2.73 39.61
CA ASP A 356 -9.85 3.68 40.19
C ASP A 356 -9.86 3.63 41.73
N THR A 357 -9.42 2.53 42.33
CA THR A 357 -9.48 2.27 43.77
C THR A 357 -8.13 1.91 44.40
N GLY A 358 -7.15 1.46 43.61
CA GLY A 358 -5.84 1.01 44.07
C GLY A 358 -4.80 2.11 44.38
N TRP A 359 -5.17 3.38 44.26
CA TRP A 359 -4.23 4.50 44.45
C TRP A 359 -3.71 4.66 45.88
N GLU A 360 -4.36 4.05 46.87
CA GLU A 360 -3.84 4.05 48.25
C GLU A 360 -2.48 3.33 48.35
N GLU A 361 -2.27 2.27 47.57
CA GLU A 361 -1.01 1.53 47.52
C GLU A 361 -0.07 2.12 46.47
N ILE A 362 -0.56 2.35 45.24
CA ILE A 362 0.24 2.88 44.13
C ILE A 362 0.82 4.26 44.48
N GLY A 363 0.01 5.12 45.11
CA GLY A 363 0.40 6.48 45.47
C GLY A 363 1.45 6.58 46.58
N ARG A 364 1.82 5.47 47.24
CA ARG A 364 2.92 5.41 48.22
C ARG A 364 4.28 5.30 47.54
N GLU A 365 4.33 4.94 46.26
CA GLU A 365 5.55 4.91 45.48
C GLU A 365 6.09 6.33 45.24
N ASP A 366 7.40 6.41 45.00
CA ASP A 366 8.05 7.66 44.59
C ASP A 366 7.50 8.11 43.23
N ALA A 367 7.26 9.42 43.10
CA ALA A 367 6.75 10.08 41.90
C ALA A 367 7.86 10.67 41.02
N ALA A 368 9.13 10.59 41.42
CA ALA A 368 10.25 11.03 40.59
C ALA A 368 10.29 10.25 39.26
N PRO A 369 10.89 10.78 38.17
CA PRO A 369 11.05 10.02 36.94
C PRO A 369 11.76 8.67 37.17
N LEU A 370 11.26 7.60 36.56
CA LEU A 370 11.87 6.27 36.62
C LEU A 370 12.58 5.96 35.30
N ASP A 371 13.90 5.76 35.36
CA ASP A 371 14.63 5.13 34.25
C ASP A 371 14.49 3.60 34.36
N ALA A 372 13.64 3.02 33.52
CA ALA A 372 13.46 1.58 33.46
C ALA A 372 14.51 0.85 32.61
N GLY A 373 15.40 1.58 31.93
CA GLY A 373 16.37 1.03 30.99
C GLY A 373 15.73 0.41 29.74
N ALA A 374 14.57 0.94 29.32
CA ALA A 374 13.88 0.52 28.12
C ALA A 374 14.71 0.86 26.87
N SER A 375 14.76 -0.06 25.92
CA SER A 375 15.43 0.08 24.62
C SER A 375 14.41 0.30 23.51
N LEU A 376 14.89 0.83 22.38
CA LEU A 376 14.13 0.98 21.15
C LEU A 376 13.65 -0.37 20.59
N ASP A 377 14.32 -1.46 20.92
CA ASP A 377 13.95 -2.82 20.48
C ASP A 377 12.93 -3.49 21.41
N ASP A 378 12.70 -2.94 22.61
CA ASP A 378 11.68 -3.47 23.53
C ASP A 378 10.28 -3.16 23.03
N LEU A 379 9.33 -4.03 23.37
CA LEU A 379 7.94 -3.89 23.00
C LEU A 379 7.29 -2.69 23.71
N ALA A 380 6.57 -1.88 22.94
CA ALA A 380 5.66 -0.86 23.46
C ALA A 380 4.24 -1.42 23.59
N TYR A 381 3.80 -2.24 22.63
CA TYR A 381 2.50 -2.90 22.70
C TYR A 381 2.47 -4.25 22.00
N VAL A 382 1.46 -5.05 22.33
CA VAL A 382 1.01 -6.18 21.53
C VAL A 382 -0.46 -5.99 21.16
N LEU A 383 -0.75 -5.74 19.88
CA LEU A 383 -2.11 -5.53 19.39
C LEU A 383 -2.64 -6.75 18.65
N TYR A 384 -3.83 -7.20 19.04
CA TYR A 384 -4.47 -8.36 18.42
C TYR A 384 -5.31 -7.99 17.23
N THR A 385 -5.01 -8.59 16.07
CA THR A 385 -5.79 -8.43 14.84
C THR A 385 -6.57 -9.72 14.53
N SER A 386 -7.61 -9.62 13.68
CA SER A 386 -8.29 -10.80 13.16
C SER A 386 -7.31 -11.61 12.30
N GLY A 387 -6.96 -12.82 12.72
CA GLY A 387 -6.18 -13.73 11.90
C GLY A 387 -7.03 -14.29 10.77
N SER A 388 -6.43 -14.50 9.59
CA SER A 388 -7.08 -15.16 8.45
C SER A 388 -7.52 -16.59 8.76
N THR A 389 -6.94 -17.22 9.79
CA THR A 389 -7.28 -18.54 10.30
C THR A 389 -8.45 -18.54 11.30
N GLY A 390 -9.06 -17.37 11.56
CA GLY A 390 -10.11 -17.17 12.57
C GLY A 390 -9.59 -16.99 14.00
N LYS A 391 -8.32 -17.31 14.28
CA LYS A 391 -7.68 -17.06 15.58
C LYS A 391 -7.01 -15.68 15.61
N PRO A 392 -7.27 -14.84 16.62
CA PRO A 392 -6.57 -13.57 16.75
C PRO A 392 -5.06 -13.75 16.86
N LYS A 393 -4.28 -12.85 16.24
CA LYS A 393 -2.81 -12.85 16.26
C LYS A 393 -2.29 -11.54 16.86
N GLY A 394 -1.34 -11.64 17.79
CA GLY A 394 -0.73 -10.48 18.45
C GLY A 394 0.42 -9.90 17.62
N VAL A 395 0.31 -8.68 17.13
CA VAL A 395 1.40 -7.94 16.49
C VAL A 395 2.25 -7.28 17.57
N ALA A 396 3.51 -7.70 17.69
CA ALA A 396 4.44 -7.23 18.71
C ALA A 396 5.24 -6.03 18.19
N MET A 397 4.91 -4.81 18.64
CA MET A 397 5.49 -3.57 18.14
C MET A 397 6.52 -2.97 19.11
N PRO A 398 7.79 -2.80 18.67
CA PRO A 398 8.81 -2.12 19.47
C PRO A 398 8.65 -0.60 19.55
N HIS A 399 9.37 0.03 20.48
CA HIS A 399 9.44 1.49 20.60
C HIS A 399 10.05 2.18 19.36
N GLY A 400 11.07 1.60 18.73
CA GLY A 400 11.82 2.21 17.62
C GLY A 400 10.95 2.64 16.43
N PRO A 401 10.13 1.74 15.85
CA PRO A 401 9.17 2.09 14.80
C PRO A 401 8.20 3.21 15.20
N LEU A 402 7.71 3.17 16.43
CA LEU A 402 6.74 4.14 16.94
C LEU A 402 7.39 5.51 17.17
N ALA A 403 8.62 5.54 17.70
CA ALA A 403 9.39 6.77 17.84
C ALA A 403 9.67 7.43 16.48
N ASN A 404 9.99 6.63 15.47
CA ASN A 404 10.15 7.10 14.09
C ASN A 404 8.86 7.74 13.55
N LEU A 405 7.71 7.07 13.74
CA LEU A 405 6.40 7.59 13.36
C LEU A 405 6.08 8.91 14.07
N LEU A 406 6.29 8.98 15.38
CA LEU A 406 6.02 10.17 16.18
C LEU A 406 6.88 11.34 15.72
N GLU A 407 8.19 11.17 15.59
CA GLU A 407 9.07 12.27 15.15
C GLU A 407 8.79 12.72 13.72
N TRP A 408 8.46 11.79 12.80
CA TRP A 408 7.98 12.17 11.47
C TRP A 408 6.73 13.04 11.56
N GLN A 409 5.72 12.61 12.30
CA GLN A 409 4.46 13.34 12.43
C GLN A 409 4.64 14.70 13.09
N LEU A 410 5.50 14.80 14.12
CA LEU A 410 5.83 16.06 14.76
C LEU A 410 6.49 17.05 13.78
N GLY A 411 7.30 16.54 12.84
CA GLY A 411 7.95 17.35 11.81
C GLY A 411 7.02 17.78 10.67
N THR A 412 5.92 17.05 10.42
CA THR A 412 5.00 17.33 9.30
C THR A 412 3.66 17.93 9.71
N SER A 413 3.28 17.83 10.98
CA SER A 413 1.97 18.29 11.44
C SER A 413 1.79 19.79 11.24
N ARG A 414 0.59 20.17 10.79
CA ARG A 414 0.18 21.58 10.68
C ARG A 414 -0.34 22.14 11.99
N ALA A 415 -0.78 21.25 12.88
CA ALA A 415 -1.22 21.62 14.20
C ALA A 415 0.03 21.93 15.05
N GLY A 416 0.11 23.14 15.62
CA GLY A 416 1.29 23.60 16.36
C GLY A 416 1.59 22.79 17.63
N SER A 417 2.66 23.15 18.33
CA SER A 417 2.85 22.63 19.70
C SER A 417 1.65 23.02 20.57
N GLY A 418 1.16 22.13 21.43
CA GLY A 418 0.03 22.44 22.31
C GLY A 418 -1.37 22.16 21.73
N THR A 419 -1.44 21.52 20.56
CA THR A 419 -2.70 21.15 19.90
C THR A 419 -3.65 20.33 20.78
N ARG A 420 -4.94 20.64 20.69
CA ARG A 420 -6.01 19.78 21.24
C ARG A 420 -6.35 18.67 20.25
N THR A 421 -6.08 17.43 20.64
CA THR A 421 -6.38 16.25 19.82
C THR A 421 -7.49 15.46 20.46
N LEU A 422 -8.51 15.11 19.68
CA LEU A 422 -9.53 14.17 20.13
C LEU A 422 -8.95 12.74 20.14
N GLN A 423 -9.06 12.06 21.27
CA GLN A 423 -8.90 10.61 21.31
C GLN A 423 -10.20 10.02 20.77
N PHE A 424 -10.20 9.35 19.62
CA PHE A 424 -11.40 8.75 19.02
C PHE A 424 -11.28 7.23 19.02
N THR A 425 -10.17 6.69 18.56
CA THR A 425 -10.00 5.27 18.24
C THR A 425 -10.04 4.38 19.50
N SER A 426 -10.53 3.14 19.41
CA SER A 426 -10.39 2.19 20.53
C SER A 426 -8.90 1.88 20.77
N VAL A 427 -8.49 1.73 22.03
CA VAL A 427 -7.09 1.39 22.38
C VAL A 427 -6.63 0.03 21.85
N CYS A 428 -7.57 -0.79 21.35
CA CYS A 428 -7.28 -2.05 20.67
C CYS A 428 -6.83 -1.89 19.21
N PHE A 429 -6.84 -0.67 18.66
CA PHE A 429 -6.31 -0.36 17.33
C PHE A 429 -5.09 0.56 17.47
N ASP A 430 -4.13 0.36 16.56
CA ASP A 430 -2.85 1.06 16.51
C ASP A 430 -3.00 2.59 16.42
N VAL A 431 -3.95 3.11 15.63
CA VAL A 431 -4.17 4.57 15.50
C VAL A 431 -4.41 5.26 16.85
N SER A 432 -4.95 4.57 17.86
CA SER A 432 -5.07 5.13 19.21
C SER A 432 -3.72 5.48 19.85
N PHE A 433 -2.67 4.69 19.59
CA PHE A 433 -1.31 5.01 20.02
C PHE A 433 -0.86 6.33 19.38
N GLN A 434 -1.14 6.51 18.08
CA GLN A 434 -0.80 7.74 17.36
C GLN A 434 -1.56 8.95 17.94
N GLU A 435 -2.85 8.82 18.21
CA GLU A 435 -3.66 9.86 18.88
C GLU A 435 -3.04 10.28 20.21
N ILE A 436 -2.73 9.30 21.06
CA ILE A 436 -2.22 9.54 22.42
C ILE A 436 -0.83 10.17 22.35
N PHE A 437 0.13 9.52 21.72
CA PHE A 437 1.53 9.90 21.87
C PHE A 437 1.99 11.01 20.93
N SER A 438 1.35 11.21 19.76
CA SER A 438 1.63 12.41 18.94
C SER A 438 1.15 13.69 19.63
N THR A 439 0.12 13.58 20.48
CA THR A 439 -0.41 14.67 21.29
C THR A 439 0.47 14.89 22.52
N LEU A 440 0.69 13.83 23.30
CA LEU A 440 1.43 13.97 24.55
C LEU A 440 2.91 14.30 24.34
N CYS A 441 3.55 13.83 23.27
CA CYS A 441 4.96 14.18 23.00
C CYS A 441 5.13 15.57 22.37
N SER A 442 4.05 16.20 21.88
CA SER A 442 4.08 17.57 21.32
C SER A 442 3.70 18.66 22.31
N GLY A 443 3.35 18.30 23.54
CA GLY A 443 2.82 19.25 24.54
C GLY A 443 1.34 19.56 24.37
N GLY A 444 0.63 18.82 23.50
CA GLY A 444 -0.81 18.96 23.28
C GLY A 444 -1.66 18.42 24.43
N ALA A 445 -2.96 18.64 24.35
CA ALA A 445 -3.94 18.12 25.29
C ALA A 445 -4.83 17.06 24.60
N LEU A 446 -4.89 15.87 25.18
CA LEU A 446 -5.70 14.76 24.69
C LEU A 446 -7.13 14.88 25.24
N VAL A 447 -8.10 15.12 24.37
CA VAL A 447 -9.52 15.24 24.71
C VAL A 447 -10.18 13.87 24.63
N LEU A 448 -10.59 13.32 25.78
CA LEU A 448 -11.28 12.04 25.86
C LEU A 448 -12.80 12.22 25.68
N ILE A 449 -13.46 11.25 25.06
CA ILE A 449 -14.92 11.26 24.81
C ILE A 449 -15.61 9.97 25.27
N SER A 450 -16.89 10.08 25.64
CA SER A 450 -17.68 8.90 25.98
C SER A 450 -17.93 8.03 24.74
N GLU A 451 -18.19 6.74 24.97
CA GLU A 451 -18.55 5.83 23.88
C GLU A 451 -19.85 6.25 23.17
N ALA A 452 -20.77 6.91 23.89
CA ALA A 452 -21.97 7.50 23.31
C ALA A 452 -21.63 8.63 22.32
N ALA A 453 -20.79 9.58 22.74
CA ALA A 453 -20.33 10.67 21.88
C ALA A 453 -19.53 10.18 20.67
N ARG A 454 -18.74 9.11 20.84
CA ARG A 454 -17.97 8.50 19.75
C ARG A 454 -18.86 7.93 18.64
N ARG A 455 -20.03 7.40 18.99
CA ARG A 455 -20.96 6.71 18.06
C ARG A 455 -21.99 7.64 17.41
N ASP A 456 -22.22 8.82 17.99
CA ASP A 456 -23.17 9.80 17.47
C ASP A 456 -22.42 10.97 16.79
N PRO A 457 -22.51 11.11 15.45
CA PRO A 457 -21.84 12.17 14.72
C PRO A 457 -22.24 13.59 15.14
N ARG A 458 -23.48 13.80 15.61
CA ARG A 458 -23.98 15.12 16.04
C ARG A 458 -23.39 15.49 17.39
N GLU A 459 -23.34 14.52 18.30
CA GLU A 459 -22.70 14.70 19.60
C GLU A 459 -21.18 14.87 19.45
N LEU A 460 -20.55 14.09 18.57
CA LEU A 460 -19.14 14.26 18.22
C LEU A 460 -18.87 15.68 17.71
N LEU A 461 -19.68 16.18 16.78
CA LEU A 461 -19.56 17.54 16.26
C LEU A 461 -19.70 18.60 17.36
N ARG A 462 -20.63 18.40 18.30
CA ARG A 462 -20.81 19.29 19.47
C ARG A 462 -19.53 19.33 20.32
N VAL A 463 -18.97 18.16 20.66
CA VAL A 463 -17.75 18.05 21.45
C VAL A 463 -16.55 18.69 20.74
N LEU A 464 -16.38 18.44 19.43
CA LEU A 464 -15.29 19.04 18.65
C LEU A 464 -15.29 20.57 18.73
N ARG A 465 -16.49 21.18 18.74
CA ARG A 465 -16.68 22.63 18.84
C ARG A 465 -16.44 23.16 20.25
N GLU A 466 -17.06 22.55 21.25
CA GLU A 466 -16.96 23.00 22.65
C GLU A 466 -15.54 22.86 23.20
N GLU A 467 -14.89 21.73 22.92
CA GLU A 467 -13.51 21.47 23.34
C GLU A 467 -12.48 22.13 22.42
N ARG A 468 -12.92 22.79 21.34
CA ARG A 468 -12.07 23.45 20.33
C ARG A 468 -10.97 22.51 19.84
N VAL A 469 -11.36 21.32 19.39
CA VAL A 469 -10.44 20.31 18.88
C VAL A 469 -9.81 20.79 17.57
N GLU A 470 -8.49 20.65 17.48
CA GLU A 470 -7.67 21.12 16.37
C GLU A 470 -7.15 19.97 15.49
N ARG A 471 -6.94 18.79 16.10
CA ARG A 471 -6.52 17.56 15.41
C ARG A 471 -7.49 16.41 15.68
N LEU A 472 -7.83 15.68 14.63
CA LEU A 472 -8.76 14.57 14.67
C LEU A 472 -8.29 13.40 13.82
N PHE A 473 -8.41 12.18 14.34
CA PHE A 473 -8.17 10.94 13.60
C PHE A 473 -9.50 10.21 13.44
N LEU A 474 -9.87 9.85 12.22
CA LEU A 474 -11.12 9.13 11.93
C LEU A 474 -10.93 8.13 10.78
N PRO A 475 -11.49 6.91 10.90
CA PRO A 475 -11.76 6.10 9.71
C PRO A 475 -12.64 6.89 8.73
N PHE A 476 -12.48 6.63 7.43
CA PHE A 476 -13.21 7.34 6.38
C PHE A 476 -14.73 7.35 6.63
N VAL A 477 -15.33 6.23 7.03
CA VAL A 477 -16.77 6.16 7.30
C VAL A 477 -17.20 7.12 8.42
N ALA A 478 -16.41 7.26 9.48
CA ALA A 478 -16.72 8.19 10.56
C ALA A 478 -16.55 9.65 10.12
N LEU A 479 -15.51 9.96 9.32
CA LEU A 479 -15.33 11.29 8.73
C LEU A 479 -16.52 11.66 7.83
N LYS A 480 -17.00 10.72 7.00
CA LYS A 480 -18.17 10.93 6.15
C LYS A 480 -19.40 11.28 6.98
N HIS A 481 -19.70 10.52 8.04
CA HIS A 481 -20.86 10.79 8.89
C HIS A 481 -20.75 12.12 9.65
N LEU A 482 -19.55 12.47 10.13
CA LEU A 482 -19.30 13.77 10.76
C LEU A 482 -19.54 14.91 9.76
N ALA A 483 -19.03 14.77 8.53
CA ALA A 483 -19.22 15.74 7.46
C ALA A 483 -20.70 15.91 7.09
N GLU A 484 -21.46 14.81 7.00
CA GLU A 484 -22.91 14.84 6.76
C GLU A 484 -23.64 15.58 7.89
N ALA A 485 -23.34 15.26 9.16
CA ALA A 485 -23.95 15.94 10.30
C ALA A 485 -23.64 17.45 10.36
N ALA A 486 -22.42 17.85 10.00
CA ALA A 486 -22.02 19.25 9.93
C ALA A 486 -22.75 20.01 8.81
N VAL A 487 -22.87 19.39 7.62
CA VAL A 487 -23.59 19.97 6.49
C VAL A 487 -25.09 20.11 6.79
N GLU A 488 -25.71 19.08 7.39
CA GLU A 488 -27.13 19.11 7.78
C GLU A 488 -27.44 20.19 8.83
N SER A 489 -26.59 20.31 9.84
CA SER A 489 -26.81 21.25 10.95
C SER A 489 -26.36 22.68 10.66
N GLY A 490 -25.48 22.88 9.66
CA GLY A 490 -24.82 24.16 9.41
C GLY A 490 -23.78 24.54 10.46
N ALA A 491 -23.41 23.63 11.38
CA ALA A 491 -22.41 23.83 12.40
C ALA A 491 -21.09 23.14 12.02
N TYR A 492 -19.96 23.83 12.21
CA TYR A 492 -18.64 23.32 11.85
C TYR A 492 -17.68 23.45 13.03
N PRO A 493 -16.66 22.59 13.15
CA PRO A 493 -15.62 22.72 14.17
C PRO A 493 -14.55 23.71 13.70
N GLU A 494 -14.72 25.00 13.97
CA GLU A 494 -13.89 26.07 13.39
C GLU A 494 -12.43 26.04 13.86
N ALA A 495 -12.14 25.38 14.98
CA ALA A 495 -10.79 25.17 15.48
C ALA A 495 -10.04 24.05 14.74
N LEU A 496 -10.75 23.19 14.00
CA LEU A 496 -10.14 22.04 13.33
C LEU A 496 -9.15 22.53 12.26
N SER A 497 -7.92 22.03 12.32
CA SER A 497 -6.85 22.33 11.37
C SER A 497 -6.27 21.08 10.70
N GLU A 498 -6.40 19.92 11.33
CA GLU A 498 -5.79 18.70 10.83
C GLU A 498 -6.71 17.50 11.05
N VAL A 499 -7.12 16.87 9.95
CA VAL A 499 -7.89 15.62 9.97
C VAL A 499 -7.06 14.52 9.35
N ILE A 500 -6.90 13.41 10.07
CA ILE A 500 -6.17 12.24 9.61
C ILE A 500 -7.16 11.09 9.41
N THR A 501 -7.05 10.42 8.28
CA THR A 501 -7.79 9.19 7.97
C THR A 501 -6.82 8.05 7.73
N ALA A 502 -7.16 6.89 8.28
CA ALA A 502 -6.43 5.64 8.15
C ALA A 502 -7.40 4.46 8.26
N GLY A 503 -6.90 3.24 8.08
CA GLY A 503 -7.68 2.01 8.25
C GLY A 503 -8.46 1.60 6.99
N GLU A 504 -9.10 2.52 6.28
CA GLU A 504 -9.90 2.27 5.08
C GLU A 504 -9.44 3.08 3.84
N GLN A 505 -9.90 2.68 2.65
CA GLN A 505 -9.70 3.49 1.45
C GLN A 505 -10.51 4.79 1.55
N LEU A 506 -9.81 5.92 1.60
CA LEU A 506 -10.43 7.25 1.59
C LEU A 506 -11.21 7.48 0.30
N LYS A 507 -12.46 7.93 0.44
CA LYS A 507 -13.30 8.40 -0.68
C LYS A 507 -13.73 9.84 -0.43
N VAL A 508 -13.31 10.77 -1.28
CA VAL A 508 -13.68 12.19 -1.12
C VAL A 508 -15.09 12.42 -1.67
N SER A 509 -16.10 12.24 -0.81
CA SER A 509 -17.52 12.47 -1.12
C SER A 509 -17.86 13.97 -1.22
N SER A 510 -19.03 14.30 -1.77
CA SER A 510 -19.56 15.67 -1.77
C SER A 510 -19.71 16.25 -0.36
N SER A 511 -20.13 15.46 0.62
CA SER A 511 -20.21 15.88 2.03
C SER A 511 -18.84 16.22 2.60
N VAL A 512 -17.81 15.41 2.32
CA VAL A 512 -16.42 15.70 2.73
C VAL A 512 -15.93 17.00 2.09
N ARG A 513 -16.15 17.20 0.78
CA ARG A 513 -15.79 18.46 0.10
C ARG A 513 -16.47 19.67 0.73
N ALA A 514 -17.79 19.59 0.95
CA ALA A 514 -18.56 20.66 1.57
C ALA A 514 -18.10 20.97 3.00
N PHE A 515 -17.72 19.94 3.78
CA PHE A 515 -17.18 20.09 5.12
C PHE A 515 -15.85 20.86 5.11
N PHE A 516 -14.88 20.44 4.30
CA PHE A 516 -13.59 21.12 4.21
C PHE A 516 -13.67 22.49 3.52
N ALA A 517 -14.65 22.73 2.65
CA ALA A 517 -14.87 24.06 2.05
C ALA A 517 -15.24 25.12 3.10
N ARG A 518 -15.80 24.69 4.25
CA ARG A 518 -16.08 25.56 5.40
C ARG A 518 -14.93 25.65 6.40
N LEU A 519 -13.85 24.91 6.17
CA LEU A 519 -12.64 24.86 6.99
C LEU A 519 -11.40 25.12 6.11
N PRO A 520 -11.26 26.30 5.49
CA PRO A 520 -10.23 26.56 4.46
C PRO A 520 -8.78 26.46 4.97
N GLY A 521 -8.55 26.48 6.29
CA GLY A 521 -7.24 26.25 6.91
C GLY A 521 -6.97 24.79 7.31
N SER A 522 -7.96 23.90 7.17
CA SER A 522 -7.82 22.48 7.48
C SER A 522 -7.15 21.70 6.36
N VAL A 523 -6.34 20.72 6.74
CA VAL A 523 -5.81 19.69 5.82
C VAL A 523 -6.42 18.32 6.13
N LEU A 524 -6.52 17.49 5.10
CA LEU A 524 -6.93 16.09 5.22
C LEU A 524 -5.75 15.18 4.85
N TRP A 525 -5.30 14.34 5.78
CA TRP A 525 -4.23 13.38 5.55
C TRP A 525 -4.79 11.99 5.29
N ASN A 526 -4.38 11.36 4.19
CA ASN A 526 -4.62 9.96 3.92
C ASN A 526 -3.39 9.16 4.35
N HIS A 527 -3.44 8.60 5.56
CA HIS A 527 -2.41 7.72 6.08
C HIS A 527 -2.69 6.27 5.70
N TYR A 528 -1.64 5.53 5.41
CA TYR A 528 -1.73 4.11 5.14
C TYR A 528 -0.64 3.35 5.89
N GLY A 529 -1.06 2.23 6.45
CA GLY A 529 -0.22 1.09 6.72
C GLY A 529 -0.96 0.07 7.61
N PRO A 530 -0.56 -1.21 7.53
CA PRO A 530 -1.10 -2.27 8.35
C PRO A 530 -0.55 -2.23 9.78
N THR A 531 -1.18 -2.92 10.73
CA THR A 531 -0.74 -2.97 12.13
C THR A 531 0.70 -3.47 12.30
N GLU A 532 1.17 -4.34 11.40
CA GLU A 532 2.54 -4.83 11.33
C GLU A 532 3.58 -3.74 11.04
N THR A 533 3.17 -2.55 10.60
CA THR A 533 4.05 -1.39 10.38
C THR A 533 3.52 -0.07 10.97
N HIS A 534 2.29 -0.05 11.47
CA HIS A 534 1.54 1.17 11.72
C HIS A 534 1.46 2.02 10.44
N VAL A 535 1.68 3.34 10.48
CA VAL A 535 1.67 4.21 9.29
C VAL A 535 3.02 4.14 8.58
N VAL A 536 2.99 3.88 7.28
CA VAL A 536 4.17 3.76 6.41
C VAL A 536 4.17 4.79 5.28
N THR A 537 3.01 5.18 4.77
CA THR A 537 2.87 6.21 3.74
C THR A 537 1.80 7.23 4.10
N ALA A 538 1.94 8.44 3.58
CA ALA A 538 0.98 9.51 3.81
C ALA A 538 0.80 10.41 2.58
N TYR A 539 -0.43 10.90 2.37
CA TYR A 539 -0.78 11.88 1.34
C TYR A 539 -1.53 13.07 1.95
N GLU A 540 -1.07 14.30 1.70
CA GLU A 540 -1.69 15.55 2.16
C GLU A 540 -2.68 16.07 1.11
N LEU A 541 -3.96 16.11 1.43
CA LEU A 541 -4.97 16.85 0.68
C LEU A 541 -5.09 18.26 1.25
N ARG A 542 -4.77 19.26 0.42
CA ARG A 542 -4.76 20.68 0.79
C ARG A 542 -5.32 21.55 -0.33
N GLY A 543 -5.62 22.80 0.02
CA GLY A 543 -6.20 23.76 -0.92
C GLY A 543 -7.67 23.48 -1.19
N ASP A 544 -8.13 23.84 -2.40
CA ASP A 544 -9.53 23.75 -2.80
C ASP A 544 -10.06 22.30 -2.78
N PRO A 545 -11.00 21.95 -1.87
CA PRO A 545 -11.55 20.61 -1.76
C PRO A 545 -12.26 20.13 -3.03
N GLU A 546 -12.73 21.02 -3.91
CA GLU A 546 -13.34 20.63 -5.18
C GLU A 546 -12.32 20.02 -6.16
N LYS A 547 -11.03 20.29 -5.99
CA LYS A 547 -9.95 19.74 -6.83
C LYS A 547 -9.37 18.43 -6.31
N TRP A 548 -9.79 17.98 -5.14
CA TRP A 548 -9.28 16.73 -4.56
C TRP A 548 -9.71 15.52 -5.41
N PRO A 549 -8.83 14.52 -5.62
CA PRO A 549 -9.19 13.29 -6.30
C PRO A 549 -10.27 12.54 -5.51
N ALA A 550 -11.22 11.90 -6.21
CA ALA A 550 -12.29 11.13 -5.57
C ALA A 550 -11.74 9.93 -4.77
N LEU A 551 -10.66 9.31 -5.26
CA LEU A 551 -9.89 8.26 -4.59
C LEU A 551 -8.43 8.73 -4.50
N PRO A 552 -8.07 9.45 -3.42
CA PRO A 552 -6.70 9.92 -3.25
C PRO A 552 -5.71 8.75 -3.14
N PRO A 553 -4.47 8.91 -3.64
CA PRO A 553 -3.42 7.93 -3.40
C PRO A 553 -3.12 7.83 -1.90
N ILE A 554 -2.44 6.76 -1.51
CA ILE A 554 -1.90 6.58 -0.15
C ILE A 554 -0.55 7.30 0.04
N GLY A 555 -0.10 8.00 -1.00
CA GLY A 555 1.02 8.95 -0.95
C GLY A 555 2.37 8.27 -0.98
N LYS A 556 3.34 8.86 -0.29
CA LYS A 556 4.75 8.46 -0.33
C LYS A 556 5.20 7.90 1.02
N PRO A 557 6.24 7.05 1.06
CA PRO A 557 6.77 6.54 2.31
C PRO A 557 7.24 7.67 3.23
N ILE A 558 6.97 7.52 4.53
CA ILE A 558 7.42 8.45 5.58
C ILE A 558 8.92 8.27 5.87
N THR A 559 9.51 9.17 6.67
CA THR A 559 10.93 9.10 7.05
C THR A 559 11.31 7.69 7.54
N ASN A 560 12.44 7.16 7.06
CA ASN A 560 12.96 5.81 7.35
C ASN A 560 12.04 4.63 6.98
N ALA A 561 10.91 4.87 6.31
CA ALA A 561 10.08 3.84 5.72
C ALA A 561 10.53 3.53 4.29
N ARG A 562 10.25 2.30 3.85
CA ARG A 562 10.37 1.88 2.46
C ARG A 562 9.09 1.20 2.02
N ALA A 563 8.67 1.47 0.79
CA ALA A 563 7.61 0.74 0.11
C ALA A 563 8.12 0.24 -1.24
N HIS A 564 7.83 -1.02 -1.52
CA HIS A 564 8.12 -1.67 -2.79
C HIS A 564 6.83 -2.20 -3.38
N VAL A 565 6.67 -2.04 -4.69
CA VAL A 565 5.58 -2.66 -5.45
C VAL A 565 6.22 -3.73 -6.33
N LEU A 566 5.94 -5.00 -6.02
CA LEU A 566 6.61 -6.15 -6.62
C LEU A 566 5.61 -7.08 -7.31
N ASP A 567 6.08 -7.81 -8.33
CA ASP A 567 5.32 -8.90 -8.93
C ASP A 567 5.41 -10.19 -8.08
N ARG A 568 4.72 -11.26 -8.52
CA ARG A 568 4.68 -12.55 -7.83
C ARG A 568 6.06 -13.23 -7.71
N SER A 569 7.03 -12.81 -8.51
CA SER A 569 8.41 -13.31 -8.50
C SER A 569 9.35 -12.43 -7.66
N LEU A 570 8.80 -11.47 -6.91
CA LEU A 570 9.53 -10.47 -6.13
C LEU A 570 10.41 -9.54 -6.99
N GLU A 571 10.07 -9.34 -8.27
CA GLU A 571 10.73 -8.33 -9.10
C GLU A 571 9.95 -7.00 -9.06
N PRO A 572 10.63 -5.84 -9.08
CA PRO A 572 9.97 -4.55 -9.11
C PRO A 572 9.21 -4.35 -10.43
N VAL A 573 8.00 -3.80 -10.32
CA VAL A 573 7.16 -3.48 -11.48
C VAL A 573 7.41 -2.04 -11.97
N PRO A 574 7.16 -1.75 -13.26
CA PRO A 574 7.22 -0.38 -13.77
C PRO A 574 6.22 0.57 -13.12
N ILE A 575 6.50 1.88 -13.18
CA ILE A 575 5.51 2.92 -12.86
C ILE A 575 4.23 2.72 -13.70
N GLY A 576 3.08 2.76 -13.03
CA GLY A 576 1.75 2.53 -13.59
C GLY A 576 1.30 1.06 -13.62
N VAL A 577 2.19 0.10 -13.33
CA VAL A 577 1.86 -1.33 -13.34
C VAL A 577 1.46 -1.79 -11.92
N PRO A 578 0.31 -2.46 -11.75
CA PRO A 578 -0.09 -3.04 -10.47
C PRO A 578 0.86 -4.14 -9.98
N GLY A 579 1.19 -4.13 -8.70
CA GLY A 579 1.89 -5.21 -7.99
C GLY A 579 1.41 -5.32 -6.54
N GLU A 580 2.04 -6.23 -5.78
CA GLU A 580 1.80 -6.38 -4.34
C GLU A 580 2.74 -5.44 -3.55
N VAL A 581 2.23 -4.89 -2.45
CA VAL A 581 2.96 -3.97 -1.58
C VAL A 581 3.81 -4.73 -0.56
N TYR A 582 5.07 -4.37 -0.49
CA TYR A 582 6.03 -4.82 0.52
C TYR A 582 6.60 -3.61 1.24
N LEU A 583 6.67 -3.68 2.57
CA LEU A 583 7.08 -2.55 3.41
C LEU A 583 8.38 -2.87 4.13
N GLY A 584 9.32 -1.95 4.14
CA GLY A 584 10.63 -2.12 4.77
C GLY A 584 11.04 -0.90 5.59
N GLY A 585 12.24 -0.96 6.16
CA GLY A 585 12.82 0.15 6.93
C GLY A 585 12.44 0.14 8.42
N ARG A 586 12.60 1.29 9.08
CA ARG A 586 12.44 1.44 10.54
C ARG A 586 10.99 1.69 10.95
N VAL A 587 10.10 0.85 10.44
CA VAL A 587 8.67 0.89 10.69
C VAL A 587 8.11 -0.49 11.05
N LEU A 588 8.91 -1.55 10.91
CA LEU A 588 8.44 -2.92 11.08
C LEU A 588 8.26 -3.31 12.55
N ALA A 589 7.15 -3.99 12.83
CA ALA A 589 6.97 -4.77 14.04
C ALA A 589 8.07 -5.84 14.19
N ARG A 590 8.25 -6.33 15.41
CA ARG A 590 9.13 -7.47 15.69
C ARG A 590 8.62 -8.71 14.94
N GLY A 591 7.31 -8.90 14.91
CA GLY A 591 6.62 -10.00 14.24
C GLY A 591 5.28 -10.29 14.93
N TYR A 592 4.79 -11.51 14.75
CA TYR A 592 3.64 -12.03 15.49
C TYR A 592 4.12 -12.73 16.78
N HIS A 593 3.58 -12.30 17.91
CA HIS A 593 3.92 -12.85 19.22
C HIS A 593 3.61 -14.35 19.28
N GLY A 594 4.55 -15.15 19.77
CA GLY A 594 4.41 -16.61 19.87
C GLY A 594 4.30 -17.36 18.54
N GLN A 595 4.45 -16.69 17.38
CA GLN A 595 4.18 -17.29 16.07
C GLN A 595 5.36 -17.11 15.09
N PRO A 596 6.48 -17.84 15.28
CA PRO A 596 7.69 -17.68 14.46
C PRO A 596 7.46 -18.07 13.00
N GLU A 597 6.74 -19.16 12.72
CA GLU A 597 6.47 -19.62 11.34
C GLU A 597 5.69 -18.57 10.54
N MET A 598 4.61 -18.03 11.12
CA MET A 598 3.83 -16.96 10.51
C MET A 598 4.65 -15.68 10.34
N THR A 599 5.50 -15.38 11.32
CA THR A 599 6.43 -14.24 11.25
C THR A 599 7.37 -14.40 10.08
N THR A 600 8.05 -15.54 9.92
CA THR A 600 8.96 -15.78 8.80
C THR A 600 8.25 -15.74 7.43
N ALA A 601 7.01 -16.23 7.35
CA ALA A 601 6.24 -16.21 6.11
C ALA A 601 5.84 -14.80 5.65
N ARG A 602 5.69 -13.85 6.58
CA ARG A 602 5.24 -12.48 6.29
C ARG A 602 6.33 -11.42 6.40
N PHE A 603 7.30 -11.59 7.29
CA PHE A 603 8.46 -10.74 7.51
C PHE A 603 9.71 -11.44 6.94
N MET A 604 9.95 -11.21 5.65
CA MET A 604 11.02 -11.86 4.89
C MET A 604 12.24 -10.97 4.74
N ALA A 605 13.35 -11.51 4.23
CA ALA A 605 14.52 -10.71 3.91
C ALA A 605 14.20 -9.63 2.87
N ASP A 606 14.72 -8.43 3.06
CA ASP A 606 14.63 -7.34 2.08
C ASP A 606 15.94 -7.31 1.24
N PRO A 607 15.92 -7.82 -0.01
CA PRO A 607 17.11 -7.80 -0.87
C PRO A 607 17.40 -6.41 -1.45
N PHE A 608 16.51 -5.44 -1.25
CA PHE A 608 16.62 -4.08 -1.79
C PHE A 608 17.05 -3.06 -0.73
N ALA A 609 17.19 -3.49 0.52
CA ALA A 609 17.71 -2.67 1.59
C ALA A 609 19.20 -2.35 1.35
N PRO A 610 19.67 -1.13 1.70
CA PRO A 610 21.09 -0.77 1.61
C PRO A 610 21.99 -1.62 2.52
N GLU A 611 21.43 -2.11 3.62
CA GLU A 611 22.13 -2.90 4.64
C GLU A 611 21.71 -4.37 4.58
N THR A 612 22.67 -5.28 4.78
CA THR A 612 22.39 -6.72 4.88
C THR A 612 21.58 -7.06 6.14
N GLY A 613 20.75 -8.10 6.06
CA GLY A 613 19.96 -8.60 7.20
C GLY A 613 18.70 -7.79 7.54
N LYS A 614 18.33 -6.79 6.72
CA LYS A 614 17.04 -6.10 6.85
C LYS A 614 15.89 -6.98 6.37
N ARG A 615 14.69 -6.64 6.85
CA ARG A 615 13.45 -7.35 6.56
C ARG A 615 12.47 -6.45 5.82
N MET A 616 11.55 -7.07 5.10
CA MET A 616 10.34 -6.44 4.56
C MET A 616 9.11 -7.26 4.94
N TYR A 617 7.97 -6.58 5.13
CA TYR A 617 6.68 -7.15 5.43
C TYR A 617 5.80 -7.22 4.18
N ARG A 618 5.27 -8.40 3.87
CA ARG A 618 4.34 -8.66 2.76
C ARG A 618 2.90 -8.36 3.18
N THR A 619 2.31 -7.27 2.68
CA THR A 619 1.04 -6.77 3.21
C THR A 619 -0.21 -7.49 2.70
N GLY A 620 -0.12 -8.13 1.52
CA GLY A 620 -1.30 -8.66 0.82
C GLY A 620 -2.13 -7.57 0.11
N ASP A 621 -1.65 -6.33 0.04
CA ASP A 621 -2.33 -5.24 -0.66
C ASP A 621 -1.79 -5.07 -2.09
N ARG A 622 -2.66 -4.66 -3.02
CA ARG A 622 -2.30 -4.32 -4.40
C ARG A 622 -2.23 -2.82 -4.57
N ALA A 623 -1.17 -2.35 -5.22
CA ALA A 623 -0.98 -0.93 -5.51
C ALA A 623 -0.16 -0.74 -6.80
N ARG A 624 0.00 0.52 -7.22
CA ARG A 624 0.98 0.92 -8.25
C ARG A 624 1.57 2.28 -7.93
N PHE A 625 2.81 2.51 -8.37
CA PHE A 625 3.37 3.85 -8.39
C PHE A 625 2.75 4.69 -9.50
N LEU A 626 2.40 5.93 -9.19
CA LEU A 626 2.04 6.97 -10.14
C LEU A 626 3.30 7.69 -10.64
N PRO A 627 3.26 8.39 -11.79
CA PRO A 627 4.38 9.20 -12.26
C PRO A 627 4.86 10.27 -11.25
N SER A 628 3.99 10.74 -10.35
CA SER A 628 4.34 11.65 -9.26
C SER A 628 5.21 11.02 -8.16
N GLY A 629 5.33 9.69 -8.16
CA GLY A 629 5.93 8.90 -7.10
C GLY A 629 4.97 8.53 -5.96
N ASP A 630 3.73 9.02 -5.99
CA ASP A 630 2.70 8.59 -5.05
C ASP A 630 2.25 7.15 -5.34
N ILE A 631 1.80 6.44 -4.32
CA ILE A 631 1.29 5.08 -4.43
C ILE A 631 -0.23 5.12 -4.50
N GLU A 632 -0.81 4.56 -5.56
CA GLU A 632 -2.25 4.37 -5.70
C GLU A 632 -2.64 2.97 -5.19
N TYR A 633 -3.54 2.92 -4.21
CA TYR A 633 -4.06 1.67 -3.65
C TYR A 633 -5.19 1.11 -4.53
N LEU A 634 -5.09 -0.18 -4.87
CA LEU A 634 -6.00 -0.86 -5.81
C LEU A 634 -6.88 -1.92 -5.15
N GLY A 635 -6.68 -2.20 -3.86
CA GLY A 635 -7.44 -3.21 -3.12
C GLY A 635 -6.55 -4.30 -2.52
N ARG A 636 -7.19 -5.39 -2.06
CA ARG A 636 -6.52 -6.57 -1.50
C ARG A 636 -6.17 -7.58 -2.59
N ALA A 637 -5.06 -8.27 -2.41
CA ALA A 637 -4.69 -9.46 -3.18
C ALA A 637 -5.29 -10.74 -2.58
N ASP A 638 -5.75 -10.69 -1.32
CA ASP A 638 -6.31 -11.81 -0.56
C ASP A 638 -7.75 -11.54 -0.08
N ASP A 639 -8.31 -12.48 0.68
CA ASP A 639 -9.70 -12.47 1.15
C ASP A 639 -9.94 -11.57 2.39
N GLN A 640 -8.95 -10.80 2.85
CA GLN A 640 -9.13 -9.92 4.01
C GLN A 640 -10.06 -8.75 3.63
N VAL A 641 -11.08 -8.50 4.46
CA VAL A 641 -12.02 -7.38 4.28
C VAL A 641 -11.86 -6.38 5.43
N LYS A 642 -11.90 -5.09 5.10
CA LYS A 642 -11.96 -3.97 6.06
C LYS A 642 -13.40 -3.48 6.12
N ILE A 643 -14.01 -3.49 7.30
CA ILE A 643 -15.43 -3.16 7.49
C ILE A 643 -15.53 -2.08 8.57
N ARG A 644 -15.71 -0.82 8.14
CA ARG A 644 -15.91 0.36 9.00
C ARG A 644 -14.69 0.72 9.84
N GLY A 645 -13.51 0.59 9.23
CA GLY A 645 -12.21 0.61 9.88
C GLY A 645 -11.57 -0.76 9.83
#